data_AF-A0A0F0GSM9-F1
#
_entry.id   AF-A0A0F0GSM9-F1
#
_cell.length_a   1.000
_cell.length_b   1.000
_cell.length_c   1.000
_cell.angle_alpha   90.00
_cell.angle_beta   90.00
_cell.angle_gamma   90.00
#
_symmetry.space_group_name_H-M   'P 1'
#
loop_
_entity.id
_entity.type
_entity.pdbx_description
1 polymer ?
#
loop_
_entity_poly.entity_id
_entity_poly.type
_entity_poly.pdbx_seq_one_letter_code
_entity_poly.pdbx_strand_id
1 'polypeptide(L)'
;MELEPGTPLANAIRTAQAAVRRRDVHGVDHAYAEAAKINRIIAHDHCATLLNMGEIGRAAQRCDEYLASADDTELRVLRAQIRSAATDHATAAQDVRELRKRNLTELQQAVLARVAALAAADRYDYPTAESELDAAERHFRRSGHPEHLEAIGNDRLLLDVRRGARVPKLDDQAPRTPAEFLQRSAALRRDVRYEEALALMTKCATGLEVEPALRFAVLHELTVLLVMTRQAGVARKLFPLLVAAAGPEVLSRLPDATQTLNPERHLDHVRRLIAEDELVKAEGLLGEGTSALWHLASAELAYARGRLEQAAQHFRQAATRSGHAELKALALRKLGDTCADTGDEDQAAKFWNESHHVEEDIADHQTSPGIKLRMLRAARDEHDGRVLAAVRRVRRDGRKALAALAVAVEAARGATILTEPRDLPRFTDLRAARRWLHRTIRHLPRDQVVWMMHATPDELHHLIIGRRITHLTTDVQVGDLTETIRRLKAWSPRYDPAILGSLLAELTTLISLEEVLKALPPKATRIAVVAGDVLADIPLAGLPVPGTRHYLGLTHALSNLPCLSALPPLHRRSSKQRGDETAIFSPDPKLRRATTKGEPFSEAAELEPTLKQHRFHRVRIDAHGTHNRRDPDRSWLTFGKDRVYAEALGNMDFSTCGTVVLGACESGMTQQRGRDEKVGFVRSAITAGAGAVVAARWKAEDQAAQQVLDAFDRNLAKLPRDRALQHALREVADRHPADWACWSLYGDAGVQTKAGPLRRRLRKNGEPVPLETRPKVFLSFAGKDRPHAEQLRAELEARNVNAYLDEHEIAPGANVVASLSDALATSDYYVLLWSANTPSREWVTEEWTAAFTLQLTRKRAFLFIVRLDEEPLPPLLAPRKHIDLVEAADRLVSTWRADRKSELPVFPQPVPPQPGGPTVAISVRSHDLGVTHVVMTPLHLTGAELYRAVFKAMQLPTEQATFNGTIGMRFSYELFQQDKPIPDDQSTVELVSDLVDIAVRVESFGPRGPYNNKEFRPDEDLDEGLDVDQQRMLLVAAFRHLLP
;
A
#
# COMPACT_ATOMS: atom_id res chain seq x y z
N MET A 1 -74.93 1.02 31.35
CA MET A 1 -76.22 0.42 30.97
C MET A 1 -76.55 -0.63 32.02
N GLU A 2 -77.61 -0.44 32.82
CA GLU A 2 -78.10 -1.51 33.70
C GLU A 2 -78.78 -2.56 32.81
N LEU A 3 -78.19 -3.75 32.78
CA LEU A 3 -78.65 -4.86 31.95
C LEU A 3 -79.39 -5.86 32.83
N GLU A 4 -80.62 -6.19 32.47
CA GLU A 4 -81.36 -7.24 33.17
C GLU A 4 -80.60 -8.58 33.10
N PRO A 5 -80.33 -9.22 34.26
CA PRO A 5 -79.65 -10.50 34.31
C PRO A 5 -80.40 -11.57 33.50
N GLY A 6 -79.68 -12.28 32.63
CA GLY A 6 -80.23 -13.40 31.85
C GLY A 6 -80.64 -13.06 30.42
N THR A 7 -80.60 -11.79 30.03
CA THR A 7 -80.80 -11.40 28.61
C THR A 7 -79.66 -11.87 27.71
N PRO A 8 -79.91 -12.14 26.41
CA PRO A 8 -78.86 -12.53 25.46
C PRO A 8 -77.69 -11.53 25.41
N LEU A 9 -78.01 -10.24 25.54
CA LEU A 9 -77.03 -9.15 25.58
C LEU A 9 -76.15 -9.20 26.84
N ALA A 10 -76.77 -9.37 28.01
CA ALA A 10 -76.04 -9.50 29.27
C ALA A 10 -75.11 -10.73 29.27
N ASN A 11 -75.51 -11.83 28.64
CA ASN A 11 -74.70 -13.03 28.52
C ASN A 11 -73.52 -12.85 27.53
N ALA A 12 -73.75 -12.18 26.39
CA ALA A 12 -72.69 -11.88 25.43
C ALA A 12 -71.61 -10.96 26.05
N ILE A 13 -72.01 -9.89 26.74
CA ILE A 13 -71.07 -8.98 27.41
C ILE A 13 -70.31 -9.68 28.54
N ARG A 14 -70.98 -10.53 29.33
CA ARG A 14 -70.31 -11.29 30.40
C ARG A 14 -69.25 -12.25 29.85
N THR A 15 -69.53 -12.88 28.71
CA THR A 15 -68.57 -13.72 27.97
C THR A 15 -67.38 -12.89 27.49
N ALA A 16 -67.64 -11.71 26.92
CA ALA A 16 -66.60 -10.79 26.47
C ALA A 16 -65.70 -10.34 27.64
N GLN A 17 -66.27 -9.90 28.76
CA GLN A 17 -65.52 -9.52 29.96
C GLN A 17 -64.70 -10.67 30.55
N ALA A 18 -65.19 -11.91 30.48
CA ALA A 18 -64.45 -13.08 30.89
C ALA A 18 -63.27 -13.40 29.95
N ALA A 19 -63.41 -13.13 28.65
CA ALA A 19 -62.32 -13.24 27.68
C ALA A 19 -61.26 -12.13 27.89
N VAL A 20 -61.67 -10.90 28.19
CA VAL A 20 -60.76 -9.79 28.55
C VAL A 20 -59.91 -10.15 29.77
N ARG A 21 -60.53 -10.69 30.83
CA ARG A 21 -59.79 -11.15 32.03
C ARG A 21 -58.77 -12.24 31.74
N ARG A 22 -59.01 -13.06 30.70
CA ARG A 22 -58.09 -14.12 30.25
C ARG A 22 -57.09 -13.63 29.18
N ARG A 23 -57.16 -12.35 28.77
CA ARG A 23 -56.43 -11.77 27.64
C ARG A 23 -56.59 -12.56 26.33
N ASP A 24 -57.74 -13.20 26.12
CA ASP A 24 -58.07 -13.93 24.89
C ASP A 24 -58.66 -12.97 23.85
N VAL A 25 -57.81 -12.41 22.98
CA VAL A 25 -58.20 -11.43 21.96
C VAL A 25 -59.28 -11.97 21.00
N HIS A 26 -59.17 -13.24 20.60
CA HIS A 26 -60.14 -13.84 19.67
C HIS A 26 -61.50 -14.04 20.34
N GLY A 27 -61.51 -14.50 21.59
CA GLY A 27 -62.74 -14.61 22.38
C GLY A 27 -63.39 -13.25 22.64
N VAL A 28 -62.59 -12.20 22.87
CA VAL A 28 -63.06 -10.81 23.03
C VAL A 28 -63.72 -10.31 21.74
N ASP A 29 -63.03 -10.42 20.59
CA ASP A 29 -63.55 -9.93 19.31
C ASP A 29 -64.86 -10.62 18.92
N HIS A 30 -64.91 -11.95 19.06
CA HIS A 30 -66.12 -12.72 18.74
C HIS A 30 -67.29 -12.35 19.67
N ALA A 31 -67.07 -12.34 20.99
CA ALA A 31 -68.15 -12.11 21.95
C ALA A 31 -68.72 -10.68 21.87
N TYR A 32 -67.87 -9.68 21.67
CA TYR A 32 -68.34 -8.31 21.45
C TYR A 32 -68.96 -8.11 20.07
N ALA A 33 -68.50 -8.79 19.02
CA ALA A 33 -69.16 -8.76 17.72
C ALA A 33 -70.60 -9.29 17.78
N GLU A 34 -70.82 -10.40 18.50
CA GLU A 34 -72.18 -10.94 18.74
C GLU A 34 -73.04 -9.98 19.58
N ALA A 35 -72.46 -9.37 20.62
CA ALA A 35 -73.16 -8.37 21.42
C ALA A 35 -73.57 -7.13 20.59
N ALA A 36 -72.68 -6.67 19.71
CA ALA A 36 -72.92 -5.52 18.84
C ALA A 36 -73.99 -5.78 17.76
N LYS A 37 -74.22 -7.04 17.36
CA LYS A 37 -75.35 -7.42 16.50
C LYS A 37 -76.69 -7.22 17.20
N ILE A 38 -76.74 -7.44 18.52
CA ILE A 38 -77.96 -7.33 19.34
C ILE A 38 -78.21 -5.86 19.71
N ASN A 39 -77.18 -5.16 20.19
CA ASN A 39 -77.25 -3.74 20.50
C ASN A 39 -76.00 -3.02 20.02
N ARG A 40 -76.20 -2.13 19.05
CA ARG A 40 -75.15 -1.45 18.32
C ARG A 40 -74.35 -0.45 19.17
N ILE A 41 -74.90 0.03 20.29
CA ILE A 41 -74.21 0.91 21.25
C ILE A 41 -72.92 0.25 21.77
N ILE A 42 -72.83 -1.09 21.73
CA ILE A 42 -71.67 -1.87 22.17
C ILE A 42 -70.49 -1.77 21.18
N ALA A 43 -70.71 -1.28 19.95
CA ALA A 43 -69.66 -1.12 18.97
C ALA A 43 -68.49 -0.25 19.47
N HIS A 44 -68.79 0.79 20.27
CA HIS A 44 -67.78 1.63 20.90
C HIS A 44 -66.95 0.82 21.91
N ASP A 45 -67.60 0.17 22.88
CA ASP A 45 -66.95 -0.67 23.91
C ASP A 45 -66.10 -1.78 23.28
N HIS A 46 -66.56 -2.37 22.18
CA HIS A 46 -65.82 -3.38 21.44
C HIS A 46 -64.48 -2.82 20.92
N CYS A 47 -64.54 -1.74 20.15
CA CYS A 47 -63.36 -1.13 19.54
C CYS A 47 -62.41 -0.55 20.61
N ALA A 48 -62.96 0.06 21.66
CA ALA A 48 -62.18 0.62 22.77
C ALA A 48 -61.49 -0.48 23.58
N THR A 49 -62.16 -1.62 23.81
CA THR A 49 -61.56 -2.76 24.50
C THR A 49 -60.41 -3.35 23.69
N LEU A 50 -60.59 -3.52 22.36
CA LEU A 50 -59.51 -3.99 21.48
C LEU A 50 -58.33 -3.02 21.49
N LEU A 51 -58.59 -1.70 21.42
CA LEU A 51 -57.54 -0.68 21.51
C LEU A 51 -56.79 -0.75 22.84
N ASN A 52 -57.51 -0.86 23.96
CA ASN A 52 -56.92 -0.97 25.31
C ASN A 52 -56.14 -2.28 25.52
N MET A 53 -56.47 -3.33 24.78
CA MET A 53 -55.71 -4.58 24.73
C MET A 53 -54.50 -4.52 23.79
N GLY A 54 -54.28 -3.40 23.08
CA GLY A 54 -53.18 -3.23 22.12
C GLY A 54 -53.46 -3.75 20.71
N GLU A 55 -54.68 -4.18 20.41
CA GLU A 55 -55.09 -4.80 19.15
C GLU A 55 -55.55 -3.77 18.12
N ILE A 56 -54.66 -2.81 17.82
CA ILE A 56 -54.95 -1.60 17.05
C ILE A 56 -55.49 -1.91 15.65
N GLY A 57 -54.92 -2.91 14.97
CA GLY A 57 -55.35 -3.30 13.61
C GLY A 57 -56.78 -3.87 13.57
N ARG A 58 -57.13 -4.74 14.53
CA ARG A 58 -58.49 -5.28 14.66
C ARG A 58 -59.48 -4.21 15.10
N ALA A 59 -59.08 -3.35 16.03
CA ALA A 59 -59.88 -2.21 16.44
C ALA A 59 -60.21 -1.30 15.24
N ALA A 60 -59.22 -1.02 14.38
CA ALA A 60 -59.41 -0.22 13.17
C ALA A 60 -60.41 -0.88 12.21
N GLN A 61 -60.21 -2.17 11.91
CA GLN A 61 -61.10 -2.92 11.02
C GLN A 61 -62.56 -2.90 11.53
N ARG A 62 -62.78 -3.26 12.80
CA ARG A 62 -64.13 -3.26 13.40
C ARG A 62 -64.75 -1.87 13.42
N CYS A 63 -63.96 -0.85 13.75
CA CYS A 63 -64.43 0.52 13.76
C CYS A 63 -64.90 0.96 12.37
N ASP A 64 -64.14 0.64 11.32
CA ASP A 64 -64.54 0.94 9.93
C ASP A 64 -65.77 0.12 9.49
N GLU A 65 -65.88 -1.17 9.86
CA GLU A 65 -67.07 -2.00 9.62
C GLU A 65 -68.34 -1.40 10.25
N TYR A 66 -68.25 -0.93 11.50
CA TYR A 66 -69.37 -0.31 12.19
C TYR A 66 -69.71 1.08 11.63
N LEU A 67 -68.72 1.87 11.21
CA LEU A 67 -68.95 3.18 10.59
C LEU A 67 -69.46 3.09 9.15
N ALA A 68 -69.23 1.98 8.45
CA ALA A 68 -69.78 1.75 7.10
C ALA A 68 -71.31 1.67 7.09
N SER A 69 -71.94 1.34 8.24
CA SER A 69 -73.38 1.11 8.32
C SER A 69 -74.14 2.11 9.22
N ALA A 70 -73.47 3.07 9.86
CA ALA A 70 -74.10 4.16 10.60
C ALA A 70 -73.13 5.34 10.81
N ASP A 71 -73.65 6.58 10.79
CA ASP A 71 -72.85 7.77 11.10
C ASP A 71 -72.87 8.07 12.61
N ASP A 72 -71.87 7.58 13.33
CA ASP A 72 -71.74 7.73 14.78
C ASP A 72 -70.53 8.61 15.13
N THR A 73 -70.77 9.72 15.83
CA THR A 73 -69.73 10.69 16.23
C THR A 73 -68.77 10.11 17.26
N GLU A 74 -69.23 9.27 18.19
CA GLU A 74 -68.42 8.69 19.26
C GLU A 74 -67.47 7.61 18.70
N LEU A 75 -67.95 6.80 17.75
CA LEU A 75 -67.08 5.88 17.00
C LEU A 75 -66.06 6.61 16.13
N ARG A 76 -66.41 7.73 15.49
CA ARG A 76 -65.44 8.52 14.69
C ARG A 76 -64.34 9.13 15.55
N VAL A 77 -64.66 9.60 16.76
CA VAL A 77 -63.65 10.06 17.73
C VAL A 77 -62.71 8.92 18.11
N LEU A 78 -63.26 7.73 18.40
CA LEU A 78 -62.46 6.53 18.67
C LEU A 78 -61.61 6.12 17.47
N ARG A 79 -62.11 6.24 16.23
CA ARG A 79 -61.33 5.99 15.02
C ARG A 79 -60.11 6.90 14.92
N ALA A 80 -60.27 8.19 15.23
CA ALA A 80 -59.16 9.13 15.25
C ALA A 80 -58.09 8.72 16.28
N GLN A 81 -58.50 8.22 17.45
CA GLN A 81 -57.57 7.67 18.45
C GLN A 81 -56.89 6.40 17.96
N ILE A 82 -57.63 5.46 17.36
CA ILE A 82 -57.09 4.21 16.81
C ILE A 82 -56.05 4.52 15.73
N ARG A 83 -56.36 5.43 14.80
CA ARG A 83 -55.42 5.87 13.74
C ARG A 83 -54.19 6.55 14.34
N SER A 84 -54.38 7.39 15.35
CA SER A 84 -53.26 8.00 16.09
C SER A 84 -52.39 6.96 16.79
N ALA A 85 -52.98 5.92 17.39
CA ALA A 85 -52.25 4.81 18.01
C ALA A 85 -51.53 3.95 16.97
N ALA A 86 -52.11 3.82 15.77
CA ALA A 86 -51.50 3.15 14.61
C ALA A 86 -50.39 3.98 13.95
N THR A 87 -50.07 5.17 14.48
CA THR A 87 -49.13 6.15 13.89
C THR A 87 -49.55 6.73 12.54
N ASP A 88 -50.80 6.53 12.11
CA ASP A 88 -51.38 7.18 10.92
C ASP A 88 -51.89 8.58 11.29
N HIS A 89 -50.95 9.46 11.62
CA HIS A 89 -51.22 10.81 12.06
C HIS A 89 -51.77 11.73 10.95
N ALA A 90 -51.57 11.38 9.69
CA ALA A 90 -52.08 12.15 8.55
C ALA A 90 -53.61 12.01 8.43
N THR A 91 -54.13 10.78 8.44
CA THR A 91 -55.59 10.56 8.41
C THR A 91 -56.24 10.90 9.75
N ALA A 92 -55.57 10.65 10.89
CA ALA A 92 -56.07 11.06 12.20
C ALA A 92 -56.25 12.59 12.27
N ALA A 93 -55.30 13.37 11.75
CA ALA A 93 -55.44 14.83 11.69
C ALA A 93 -56.60 15.27 10.78
N GLN A 94 -56.88 14.52 9.72
CA GLN A 94 -58.04 14.78 8.87
C GLN A 94 -59.36 14.47 9.58
N ASP A 95 -59.45 13.35 10.30
CA ASP A 95 -60.60 13.03 11.14
C ASP A 95 -60.84 14.11 12.21
N VAL A 96 -59.78 14.59 12.87
CA VAL A 96 -59.85 15.71 13.82
C VAL A 96 -60.44 16.97 13.17
N ARG A 97 -59.96 17.35 11.97
CA ARG A 97 -60.46 18.54 11.25
C ARG A 97 -61.94 18.43 10.90
N GLU A 98 -62.40 17.26 10.48
CA GLU A 98 -63.81 17.05 10.16
C GLU A 98 -64.69 16.98 11.41
N LEU A 99 -64.23 16.35 12.49
CA LEU A 99 -64.98 16.23 13.75
C LEU A 99 -65.15 17.56 14.48
N ARG A 100 -64.16 18.46 14.39
CA ARG A 100 -64.25 19.82 14.98
C ARG A 100 -65.38 20.68 14.39
N LYS A 101 -65.98 20.29 13.27
CA LYS A 101 -67.14 20.96 12.67
C LYS A 101 -68.48 20.52 13.32
N ARG A 102 -68.47 19.50 14.19
CA ARG A 102 -69.65 18.96 14.87
C ARG A 102 -69.72 19.48 16.32
N ASN A 103 -70.90 19.37 16.95
CA ASN A 103 -71.05 19.61 18.39
C ASN A 103 -70.47 18.42 19.18
N LEU A 104 -69.41 18.68 19.95
CA LEU A 104 -68.66 17.67 20.70
C LEU A 104 -68.73 17.94 22.20
N THR A 105 -68.77 16.88 23.01
CA THR A 105 -68.66 16.97 24.47
C THR A 105 -67.25 17.39 24.90
N GLU A 106 -67.09 17.90 26.13
CA GLU A 106 -65.77 18.25 26.68
C GLU A 106 -64.78 17.07 26.64
N LEU A 107 -65.24 15.85 26.95
CA LEU A 107 -64.41 14.64 26.87
C LEU A 107 -63.95 14.35 25.43
N GLN A 108 -64.85 14.47 24.45
CA GLN A 108 -64.51 14.28 23.03
C GLN A 108 -63.53 15.35 22.53
N GLN A 109 -63.70 16.60 22.96
CA GLN A 109 -62.75 17.68 22.66
C GLN A 109 -61.37 17.40 23.25
N ALA A 110 -61.29 16.89 24.49
CA ALA A 110 -60.03 16.52 25.13
C ALA A 110 -59.27 15.44 24.35
N VAL A 111 -59.99 14.39 23.96
CA VAL A 111 -59.46 13.28 23.16
C VAL A 111 -58.93 13.76 21.81
N LEU A 112 -59.71 14.56 21.07
CA LEU A 112 -59.30 15.05 19.75
C LEU A 112 -58.14 16.04 19.82
N ALA A 113 -58.08 16.89 20.86
CA ALA A 113 -56.95 17.79 21.09
C ALA A 113 -55.66 17.00 21.36
N ARG A 114 -55.71 15.92 22.15
CA ARG A 114 -54.57 15.02 22.36
C ARG A 114 -54.13 14.35 21.06
N VAL A 115 -55.05 13.85 20.24
CA VAL A 115 -54.74 13.28 18.91
C VAL A 115 -54.14 14.33 17.97
N ALA A 116 -54.69 15.55 17.96
CA ALA A 116 -54.18 16.67 17.18
C ALA A 116 -52.75 17.03 17.59
N ALA A 117 -52.47 17.03 18.89
CA ALA A 117 -51.15 17.28 19.42
C ALA A 117 -50.14 16.24 18.97
N LEU A 118 -50.46 14.95 19.10
CA LEU A 118 -49.57 13.87 18.64
C LEU A 118 -49.34 13.94 17.12
N ALA A 119 -50.38 14.27 16.35
CA ALA A 119 -50.25 14.43 14.90
C ALA A 119 -49.46 15.68 14.51
N ALA A 120 -49.57 16.78 15.25
CA ALA A 120 -48.75 17.98 15.08
C ALA A 120 -47.29 17.72 15.47
N ALA A 121 -47.08 16.98 16.56
CA ALA A 121 -45.76 16.54 17.02
C ALA A 121 -45.04 15.66 15.99
N ASP A 122 -45.79 14.82 15.26
CA ASP A 122 -45.24 13.99 14.18
C ASP A 122 -44.90 14.80 12.92
N ARG A 123 -45.60 15.92 12.70
CA ARG A 123 -45.28 16.92 11.66
C ARG A 123 -44.27 17.98 12.12
N TYR A 124 -43.69 17.84 13.31
CA TYR A 124 -42.72 18.80 13.89
C TYR A 124 -43.29 20.20 14.16
N ASP A 125 -44.61 20.34 14.20
CA ASP A 125 -45.28 21.58 14.59
C ASP A 125 -45.45 21.62 16.11
N TYR A 126 -44.32 21.82 16.78
CA TYR A 126 -44.23 21.79 18.23
C TYR A 126 -45.05 22.87 18.95
N PRO A 127 -45.12 24.13 18.46
CA PRO A 127 -45.98 25.14 19.08
C PRO A 127 -47.45 24.73 19.05
N THR A 128 -47.93 24.20 17.91
CA THR A 128 -49.28 23.67 17.81
C THR A 128 -49.46 22.44 18.70
N ALA A 129 -48.49 21.53 18.75
CA ALA A 129 -48.57 20.35 19.59
C ALA A 129 -48.71 20.69 21.09
N GLU A 130 -47.95 21.67 21.57
CA GLU A 130 -48.07 22.17 22.95
C GLU A 130 -49.42 22.83 23.20
N SER A 131 -49.84 23.71 22.29
CA SER A 131 -51.13 24.39 22.40
C SER A 131 -52.30 23.40 22.46
N GLU A 132 -52.21 22.34 21.67
CA GLU A 132 -53.20 21.26 21.63
C GLU A 132 -53.14 20.36 22.87
N LEU A 133 -51.96 20.09 23.45
CA LEU A 133 -51.87 19.40 24.75
C LEU A 133 -52.42 20.26 25.89
N ASP A 134 -52.17 21.55 25.89
CA ASP A 134 -52.76 22.49 26.86
C ASP A 134 -54.29 22.51 26.73
N ALA A 135 -54.80 22.48 25.50
CA ALA A 135 -56.23 22.36 25.24
C ALA A 135 -56.77 21.03 25.77
N ALA A 136 -56.11 19.91 25.45
CA ALA A 136 -56.50 18.59 25.94
C ALA A 136 -56.56 18.53 27.47
N GLU A 137 -55.56 19.08 28.15
CA GLU A 137 -55.48 19.12 29.62
C GLU A 137 -56.63 19.93 30.23
N ARG A 138 -56.94 21.11 29.64
CA ARG A 138 -58.07 21.94 30.08
C ARG A 138 -59.39 21.19 29.93
N HIS A 139 -59.60 20.52 28.80
CA HIS A 139 -60.83 19.79 28.53
C HIS A 139 -60.97 18.56 29.43
N PHE A 140 -59.91 17.77 29.68
CA PHE A 140 -59.98 16.63 30.61
C PHE A 140 -60.31 17.04 32.06
N ARG A 141 -59.78 18.18 32.51
CA ARG A 141 -60.15 18.74 33.82
C ARG A 141 -61.61 19.15 33.89
N ARG A 142 -62.14 19.80 32.85
CA ARG A 142 -63.55 20.23 32.77
C ARG A 142 -64.51 19.07 32.63
N SER A 143 -64.11 17.99 31.96
CA SER A 143 -64.91 16.78 31.82
C SER A 143 -64.90 15.90 33.08
N GLY A 144 -64.08 16.21 34.09
CA GLY A 144 -64.01 15.44 35.34
C GLY A 144 -63.23 14.13 35.26
N HIS A 145 -62.28 14.00 34.33
CA HIS A 145 -61.49 12.78 34.09
C HIS A 145 -59.98 13.00 34.33
N PRO A 146 -59.54 13.18 35.60
CA PRO A 146 -58.14 13.48 35.93
C PRO A 146 -57.16 12.33 35.65
N GLU A 147 -57.63 11.09 35.52
CA GLU A 147 -56.84 9.90 35.20
C GLU A 147 -56.10 10.02 33.85
N HIS A 148 -56.58 10.85 32.92
CA HIS A 148 -55.93 11.08 31.64
C HIS A 148 -54.82 12.14 31.67
N LEU A 149 -54.65 12.86 32.79
CA LEU A 149 -53.63 13.91 32.92
C LEU A 149 -52.20 13.33 32.96
N GLU A 150 -52.04 12.11 33.49
CA GLU A 150 -50.77 11.39 33.47
C GLU A 150 -50.33 11.08 32.03
N ALA A 151 -51.27 10.65 31.18
CA ALA A 151 -50.99 10.41 29.76
C ALA A 151 -50.60 11.69 29.02
N ILE A 152 -51.20 12.85 29.35
CA ILE A 152 -50.76 14.15 28.82
C ILE A 152 -49.37 14.53 29.31
N GLY A 153 -49.06 14.28 30.60
CA GLY A 153 -47.72 14.47 31.14
C GLY A 153 -46.67 13.64 30.38
N ASN A 154 -47.00 12.39 30.07
CA ASN A 154 -46.16 11.50 29.28
C ASN A 154 -46.01 11.98 27.82
N ASP A 155 -47.07 12.48 27.20
CA ASP A 155 -47.01 13.05 25.85
C ASP A 155 -46.18 14.35 25.80
N ARG A 156 -46.24 15.18 26.86
CA ARG A 156 -45.37 16.36 27.02
C ARG A 156 -43.91 15.96 27.20
N LEU A 157 -43.64 14.97 28.04
CA LEU A 157 -42.30 14.41 28.21
C LEU A 157 -41.76 13.88 26.87
N LEU A 158 -42.60 13.20 26.09
CA LEU A 158 -42.26 12.71 24.76
C LEU A 158 -42.01 13.86 23.78
N LEU A 159 -42.79 14.94 23.83
CA LEU A 159 -42.55 16.17 23.08
C LEU A 159 -41.22 16.82 23.46
N ASP A 160 -40.90 16.89 24.75
CA ASP A 160 -39.63 17.45 25.24
C ASP A 160 -38.43 16.61 24.80
N VAL A 161 -38.57 15.28 24.82
CA VAL A 161 -37.61 14.34 24.24
C VAL A 161 -37.46 14.61 22.73
N ARG A 162 -38.58 14.77 21.98
CA ARG A 162 -38.57 15.08 20.55
C ARG A 162 -37.95 16.44 20.22
N ARG A 163 -38.11 17.43 21.11
CA ARG A 163 -37.54 18.78 21.01
C ARG A 163 -36.07 18.87 21.43
N GLY A 164 -35.53 17.81 22.03
CA GLY A 164 -34.18 17.84 22.60
C GLY A 164 -34.05 18.71 23.86
N ALA A 165 -35.15 19.00 24.55
CA ALA A 165 -35.12 19.67 25.86
C ALA A 165 -34.42 18.79 26.90
N ARG A 166 -33.80 19.39 27.93
CA ARG A 166 -33.20 18.62 29.04
C ARG A 166 -34.32 17.93 29.79
N VAL A 167 -34.46 16.63 29.58
CA VAL A 167 -35.33 15.80 30.42
C VAL A 167 -34.69 15.75 31.81
N PRO A 168 -35.41 16.12 32.89
CA PRO A 168 -34.91 15.92 34.24
C PRO A 168 -34.54 14.45 34.45
N LYS A 169 -33.56 14.18 35.32
CA LYS A 169 -33.05 12.85 35.65
C LYS A 169 -34.24 11.87 35.78
N LEU A 170 -34.41 10.99 34.79
CA LEU A 170 -35.42 9.94 34.82
C LEU A 170 -35.12 9.08 36.06
N ASP A 171 -36.16 8.88 36.88
CA ASP A 171 -36.14 8.15 38.16
C ASP A 171 -35.34 6.83 38.04
N ASP A 172 -34.70 6.37 39.12
CA ASP A 172 -33.84 5.16 39.14
C ASP A 172 -34.61 3.83 38.90
N GLN A 173 -35.88 3.89 38.50
CA GLN A 173 -36.67 2.71 38.16
C GLN A 173 -36.24 2.13 36.81
N ALA A 174 -36.06 0.81 36.77
CA ALA A 174 -35.75 0.10 35.53
C ALA A 174 -36.90 0.24 34.53
N PRO A 175 -36.62 0.58 33.25
CA PRO A 175 -37.66 0.73 32.24
C PRO A 175 -38.38 -0.61 32.03
N ARG A 176 -39.71 -0.57 31.92
CA ARG A 176 -40.60 -1.73 31.79
C ARG A 176 -41.30 -1.81 30.44
N THR A 177 -41.45 -0.68 29.75
CA THR A 177 -42.14 -0.59 28.45
C THR A 177 -41.18 -0.18 27.33
N PRO A 178 -41.36 -0.63 26.06
CA PRO A 178 -40.49 -0.22 24.95
C PRO A 178 -40.35 1.30 24.77
N ALA A 179 -41.39 2.08 25.13
CA ALA A 179 -41.33 3.54 25.12
C ALA A 179 -40.37 4.11 26.17
N GLU A 180 -40.36 3.59 27.40
CA GLU A 180 -39.40 3.98 28.45
C GLU A 180 -37.97 3.61 28.07
N PHE A 181 -37.77 2.46 27.42
CA PHE A 181 -36.48 2.06 26.86
C PHE A 181 -35.97 3.07 25.83
N LEU A 182 -36.82 3.50 24.89
CA LEU A 182 -36.48 4.51 23.88
C LEU A 182 -36.13 5.86 24.52
N GLN A 183 -36.91 6.32 25.50
CA GLN A 183 -36.62 7.57 26.22
C GLN A 183 -35.28 7.53 26.95
N ARG A 184 -35.01 6.43 27.67
CA ARG A 184 -33.74 6.26 28.39
C ARG A 184 -32.55 6.10 27.45
N SER A 185 -32.73 5.42 26.31
CA SER A 185 -31.73 5.35 25.24
C SER A 185 -31.37 6.73 24.71
N ALA A 186 -32.38 7.56 24.41
CA ALA A 186 -32.17 8.92 23.93
C ALA A 186 -31.40 9.80 24.94
N ALA A 187 -31.69 9.66 26.24
CA ALA A 187 -30.94 10.33 27.30
C ALA A 187 -29.47 9.87 27.36
N LEU A 188 -29.23 8.55 27.36
CA LEU A 188 -27.88 7.99 27.34
C LEU A 188 -27.07 8.42 26.11
N ARG A 189 -27.72 8.47 24.94
CA ARG A 189 -27.09 8.95 23.69
C ARG A 189 -26.71 10.44 23.78
N ARG A 190 -27.53 11.28 24.41
CA ARG A 190 -27.19 12.69 24.68
C ARG A 190 -25.98 12.84 25.58
N ASP A 191 -25.82 11.94 26.55
CA ASP A 191 -24.65 11.85 27.44
C ASP A 191 -23.47 11.11 26.80
N VAL A 192 -23.55 10.79 25.50
CA VAL A 192 -22.49 10.12 24.72
C VAL A 192 -22.22 8.68 25.20
N ARG A 193 -23.12 8.09 26.00
CA ARG A 193 -23.03 6.72 26.55
C ARG A 193 -23.66 5.69 25.62
N TYR A 194 -23.14 5.60 24.39
CA TYR A 194 -23.74 4.79 23.32
C TYR A 194 -23.71 3.30 23.61
N GLU A 195 -22.64 2.79 24.21
CA GLU A 195 -22.53 1.37 24.55
C GLU A 195 -23.64 0.95 25.52
N GLU A 196 -23.90 1.77 26.53
CA GLU A 196 -24.96 1.52 27.50
C GLU A 196 -26.36 1.64 26.88
N ALA A 197 -26.56 2.63 26.02
CA ALA A 197 -27.80 2.77 25.25
C ALA A 197 -28.02 1.54 24.33
N LEU A 198 -26.96 1.06 23.67
CA LEU A 198 -27.02 -0.11 22.79
C LEU A 198 -27.36 -1.38 23.56
N ALA A 199 -26.72 -1.59 24.72
CA ALA A 199 -27.02 -2.71 25.60
C ALA A 199 -28.48 -2.65 26.10
N LEU A 200 -28.95 -1.46 26.48
CA LEU A 200 -30.31 -1.21 26.92
C LEU A 200 -31.34 -1.53 25.82
N MET A 201 -31.13 -1.02 24.61
CA MET A 201 -32.04 -1.26 23.48
C MET A 201 -31.98 -2.71 22.97
N THR A 202 -30.83 -3.36 23.08
CA THR A 202 -30.70 -4.80 22.76
C THR A 202 -31.56 -5.62 23.73
N LYS A 203 -31.54 -5.27 25.02
CA LYS A 203 -32.42 -5.89 26.04
C LYS A 203 -33.91 -5.66 25.72
N CYS A 204 -34.29 -4.46 25.26
CA CYS A 204 -35.66 -4.19 24.81
C CYS A 204 -36.08 -5.13 23.67
N ALA A 205 -35.27 -5.22 22.61
CA ALA A 205 -35.62 -6.00 21.42
C ALA A 205 -35.61 -7.53 21.63
N THR A 206 -34.89 -8.01 22.64
CA THR A 206 -34.73 -9.46 22.93
C THR A 206 -35.60 -9.95 24.10
N GLY A 207 -35.92 -9.07 25.04
CA GLY A 207 -36.60 -9.44 26.29
C GLY A 207 -38.08 -9.07 26.36
N LEU A 208 -38.61 -8.29 25.41
CA LEU A 208 -40.00 -7.83 25.38
C LEU A 208 -40.64 -8.13 24.02
N GLU A 209 -41.93 -8.46 24.00
CA GLU A 209 -42.71 -8.41 22.77
C GLU A 209 -42.88 -6.95 22.34
N VAL A 210 -42.12 -6.55 21.32
CA VAL A 210 -42.20 -5.20 20.76
C VAL A 210 -43.42 -5.11 19.84
N GLU A 211 -44.38 -4.28 20.24
CA GLU A 211 -45.60 -4.01 19.47
C GLU A 211 -45.28 -3.53 18.04
N PRO A 212 -46.11 -3.88 17.03
CA PRO A 212 -45.88 -3.47 15.64
C PRO A 212 -45.68 -1.96 15.46
N ALA A 213 -46.40 -1.12 16.22
CA ALA A 213 -46.30 0.33 16.15
C ALA A 213 -44.94 0.89 16.62
N LEU A 214 -44.29 0.22 17.58
CA LEU A 214 -43.00 0.64 18.14
C LEU A 214 -41.81 -0.10 17.51
N ARG A 215 -42.06 -1.16 16.74
CA ARG A 215 -41.04 -1.99 16.09
C ARG A 215 -40.11 -1.17 15.21
N PHE A 216 -40.64 -0.22 14.43
CA PHE A 216 -39.80 0.68 13.65
C PHE A 216 -38.88 1.54 14.52
N ALA A 217 -39.44 2.20 15.55
CA ALA A 217 -38.67 3.09 16.42
C ALA A 217 -37.54 2.35 17.16
N VAL A 218 -37.82 1.14 17.66
CA VAL A 218 -36.83 0.28 18.34
C VAL A 218 -35.73 -0.16 17.37
N LEU A 219 -36.09 -0.68 16.19
CA LEU A 219 -35.11 -1.09 15.19
C LEU A 219 -34.28 0.08 14.66
N HIS A 220 -34.90 1.25 14.52
CA HIS A 220 -34.23 2.47 14.09
C HIS A 220 -33.20 2.90 15.14
N GLU A 221 -33.59 3.01 16.41
CA GLU A 221 -32.67 3.38 17.49
C GLU A 221 -31.51 2.38 17.63
N LEU A 222 -31.77 1.07 17.53
CA LEU A 222 -30.71 0.05 17.49
C LEU A 222 -29.74 0.25 16.32
N THR A 223 -30.26 0.56 15.15
CA THR A 223 -29.46 0.81 13.94
C THR A 223 -28.58 2.04 14.12
N VAL A 224 -29.13 3.13 14.66
CA VAL A 224 -28.39 4.35 15.01
C VAL A 224 -27.23 4.02 15.95
N LEU A 225 -27.51 3.32 17.06
CA LEU A 225 -26.50 3.01 18.08
C LEU A 225 -25.42 2.06 17.57
N LEU A 226 -25.77 1.11 16.69
CA LEU A 226 -24.79 0.27 16.00
C LEU A 226 -23.87 1.12 15.13
N VAL A 227 -24.39 2.12 14.41
CA VAL A 227 -23.52 3.00 13.61
C VAL A 227 -22.68 3.93 14.47
N MET A 228 -23.23 4.49 15.55
CA MET A 228 -22.49 5.32 16.51
C MET A 228 -21.34 4.54 17.19
N THR A 229 -21.52 3.24 17.43
CA THR A 229 -20.47 2.33 17.92
C THR A 229 -19.60 1.72 16.80
N ARG A 230 -19.69 2.26 15.59
CA ARG A 230 -18.94 1.89 14.37
C ARG A 230 -19.13 0.43 13.93
N GLN A 231 -20.35 -0.08 14.04
CA GLN A 231 -20.77 -1.43 13.65
C GLN A 231 -21.69 -1.42 12.43
N ALA A 232 -21.32 -0.67 11.39
CA ALA A 232 -22.14 -0.51 10.19
C ALA A 232 -22.49 -1.84 9.50
N GLY A 233 -21.58 -2.82 9.49
CA GLY A 233 -21.85 -4.16 8.96
C GLY A 233 -22.96 -4.90 9.70
N VAL A 234 -23.09 -4.70 11.02
CA VAL A 234 -24.19 -5.26 11.83
C VAL A 234 -25.46 -4.45 11.62
N ALA A 235 -25.36 -3.12 11.57
CA ALA A 235 -26.48 -2.22 11.29
C ALA A 235 -27.16 -2.56 9.95
N ARG A 236 -26.38 -2.84 8.89
CA ARG A 236 -26.88 -3.26 7.57
C ARG A 236 -27.72 -4.54 7.63
N LYS A 237 -27.40 -5.47 8.55
CA LYS A 237 -28.21 -6.70 8.74
C LYS A 237 -29.59 -6.42 9.33
N LEU A 238 -29.79 -5.28 9.99
CA LEU A 238 -31.09 -4.83 10.48
C LEU A 238 -31.92 -4.12 9.42
N PHE A 239 -31.32 -3.69 8.29
CA PHE A 239 -32.04 -2.95 7.25
C PHE A 239 -33.24 -3.71 6.69
N PRO A 240 -33.18 -5.03 6.37
CA PRO A 240 -34.35 -5.77 5.93
C PRO A 240 -35.50 -5.76 6.96
N LEU A 241 -35.18 -5.77 8.25
CA LEU A 241 -36.18 -5.71 9.33
C LEU A 241 -36.78 -4.30 9.45
N LEU A 242 -35.98 -3.26 9.24
CA LEU A 242 -36.50 -1.89 9.09
C LEU A 242 -37.45 -1.78 7.90
N VAL A 243 -37.13 -2.43 6.76
CA VAL A 243 -37.99 -2.43 5.56
C VAL A 243 -39.33 -3.06 5.88
N ALA A 244 -39.31 -4.20 6.55
CA ALA A 244 -40.51 -4.88 6.97
C ALA A 244 -41.35 -4.05 7.97
N ALA A 245 -40.71 -3.21 8.80
CA ALA A 245 -41.39 -2.44 9.84
C ALA A 245 -42.00 -1.10 9.37
N ALA A 246 -41.43 -0.45 8.36
CA ALA A 246 -41.89 0.87 7.89
C ALA A 246 -42.30 0.94 6.42
N GLY A 247 -42.16 -0.15 5.67
CA GLY A 247 -42.36 -0.16 4.22
C GLY A 247 -41.17 0.44 3.44
N PRO A 248 -41.02 0.09 2.16
CA PRO A 248 -39.85 0.47 1.35
C PRO A 248 -39.74 1.98 1.08
N GLU A 249 -40.85 2.69 1.00
CA GLU A 249 -40.88 4.14 0.73
C GLU A 249 -40.28 4.96 1.90
N VAL A 250 -40.48 4.52 3.15
CA VAL A 250 -39.99 5.24 4.33
C VAL A 250 -38.47 5.12 4.48
N LEU A 251 -37.87 4.02 4.00
CA LEU A 251 -36.42 3.81 4.02
C LEU A 251 -35.65 4.52 2.92
N SER A 252 -36.24 4.69 1.73
CA SER A 252 -35.70 5.61 0.72
C SER A 252 -35.58 7.04 1.25
N ARG A 253 -36.24 7.32 2.38
CA ARG A 253 -36.25 8.60 3.08
C ARG A 253 -35.54 8.60 4.43
N LEU A 254 -34.82 7.54 4.79
CA LEU A 254 -33.96 7.55 5.99
C LEU A 254 -32.57 8.10 5.62
N PRO A 255 -31.98 9.00 6.42
CA PRO A 255 -30.63 9.48 6.17
C PRO A 255 -29.61 8.32 6.24
N ASP A 256 -28.53 8.44 5.48
CA ASP A 256 -27.39 7.53 5.58
C ASP A 256 -27.00 7.38 7.05
N ALA A 257 -26.75 6.15 7.50
CA ALA A 257 -26.74 5.81 8.92
C ALA A 257 -25.66 6.56 9.73
N THR A 258 -24.73 7.22 9.03
CA THR A 258 -23.72 8.16 9.52
C THR A 258 -24.26 9.54 9.94
N GLN A 259 -25.54 9.85 9.68
CA GLN A 259 -26.16 11.16 9.90
C GLN A 259 -27.40 11.04 10.80
N THR A 260 -27.22 10.87 12.10
CA THR A 260 -28.34 10.66 13.03
C THR A 260 -28.30 11.62 14.21
N LEU A 261 -28.74 12.85 13.94
CA LEU A 261 -29.27 13.77 14.94
C LEU A 261 -30.55 14.37 14.37
N ASN A 262 -31.69 14.09 15.01
CA ASN A 262 -32.98 14.61 14.58
C ASN A 262 -33.59 15.41 15.73
N PRO A 263 -33.79 16.72 15.53
CA PRO A 263 -35.03 17.38 15.94
C PRO A 263 -35.79 18.09 14.80
N GLU A 264 -35.29 18.04 13.55
CA GLU A 264 -35.84 18.78 12.40
C GLU A 264 -35.76 17.95 11.09
N ARG A 265 -36.58 16.89 10.94
CA ARG A 265 -36.56 16.02 9.73
C ARG A 265 -36.67 16.77 8.41
N HIS A 266 -37.30 17.95 8.40
CA HIS A 266 -37.36 18.79 7.19
C HIS A 266 -35.95 19.24 6.77
N LEU A 267 -35.06 19.56 7.72
CA LEU A 267 -33.66 19.86 7.42
C LEU A 267 -32.89 18.63 6.98
N ASP A 268 -33.15 17.45 7.53
CA ASP A 268 -32.55 16.21 7.02
C ASP A 268 -32.97 15.95 5.56
N HIS A 269 -34.23 16.28 5.23
CA HIS A 269 -34.69 16.25 3.84
C HIS A 269 -33.98 17.29 2.98
N VAL A 270 -33.81 18.53 3.45
CA VAL A 270 -33.03 19.58 2.77
C VAL A 270 -31.59 19.12 2.52
N ARG A 271 -30.93 18.54 3.52
CA ARG A 271 -29.56 18.00 3.42
C ARG A 271 -29.48 16.85 2.42
N ARG A 272 -30.50 16.01 2.33
CA ARG A 272 -30.60 14.99 1.27
C ARG A 272 -30.72 15.62 -0.11
N LEU A 273 -31.59 16.60 -0.28
CA LEU A 273 -31.73 17.33 -1.55
C LEU A 273 -30.39 17.98 -1.95
N ILE A 274 -29.62 18.49 -0.98
CA ILE A 274 -28.25 19.00 -1.23
C ILE A 274 -27.32 17.86 -1.71
N ALA A 275 -27.37 16.69 -1.06
CA ALA A 275 -26.57 15.52 -1.45
C ALA A 275 -26.96 14.96 -2.84
N GLU A 276 -28.22 15.10 -3.24
CA GLU A 276 -28.77 14.74 -4.56
C GLU A 276 -28.57 15.85 -5.62
N ASP A 277 -27.88 16.94 -5.27
CA ASP A 277 -27.66 18.12 -6.11
C ASP A 277 -28.94 18.87 -6.53
N GLU A 278 -30.05 18.66 -5.83
CA GLU A 278 -31.33 19.38 -6.02
C GLU A 278 -31.34 20.74 -5.27
N LEU A 279 -30.33 21.57 -5.50
CA LEU A 279 -30.02 22.76 -4.70
C LEU A 279 -31.10 23.85 -4.69
N VAL A 280 -31.96 23.92 -5.71
CA VAL A 280 -33.06 24.90 -5.78
C VAL A 280 -34.21 24.49 -4.86
N LYS A 281 -34.57 23.20 -4.85
CA LYS A 281 -35.61 22.68 -3.95
C LYS A 281 -35.15 22.73 -2.50
N ALA A 282 -33.88 22.39 -2.26
CA ALA A 282 -33.26 22.52 -0.94
C ALA A 282 -33.38 23.95 -0.38
N GLU A 283 -33.05 24.97 -1.18
CA GLU A 283 -33.16 26.38 -0.77
C GLU A 283 -34.61 26.80 -0.50
N GLY A 284 -35.55 26.38 -1.34
CA GLY A 284 -36.98 26.68 -1.15
C GLY A 284 -37.58 26.06 0.12
N LEU A 285 -36.99 24.97 0.62
CA LEU A 285 -37.44 24.25 1.82
C LEU A 285 -36.66 24.60 3.10
N LEU A 286 -35.49 25.23 3.00
CA LEU A 286 -34.62 25.53 4.14
C LEU A 286 -35.24 26.55 5.11
N GLY A 287 -35.93 27.57 4.58
CA GLY A 287 -36.56 28.63 5.39
C GLY A 287 -35.58 29.43 6.26
N GLU A 288 -36.13 30.22 7.19
CA GLU A 288 -35.35 30.93 8.21
C GLU A 288 -35.19 30.07 9.47
N GLY A 289 -34.02 30.13 10.12
CA GLY A 289 -33.74 29.38 11.33
C GLY A 289 -32.46 29.83 12.03
N THR A 290 -32.26 29.35 13.27
CA THR A 290 -31.08 29.69 14.09
C THR A 290 -30.51 28.48 14.86
N SER A 291 -31.07 27.29 14.65
CA SER A 291 -30.61 26.06 15.29
C SER A 291 -29.24 25.62 14.74
N ALA A 292 -28.53 24.78 15.50
CA ALA A 292 -27.24 24.25 15.04
C ALA A 292 -27.38 23.42 13.76
N LEU A 293 -28.48 22.66 13.62
CA LEU A 293 -28.77 21.85 12.43
C LEU A 293 -29.17 22.73 11.24
N TRP A 294 -29.93 23.83 11.47
CA TRP A 294 -30.22 24.80 10.43
C TRP A 294 -28.96 25.48 9.90
N HIS A 295 -28.06 25.88 10.79
CA HIS A 295 -26.76 26.43 10.39
C HIS A 295 -25.93 25.38 9.62
N LEU A 296 -25.95 24.11 10.03
CA LEU A 296 -25.27 23.04 9.28
C LEU A 296 -25.84 22.87 7.87
N ALA A 297 -27.16 22.77 7.72
CA ALA A 297 -27.82 22.63 6.42
C ALA A 297 -27.59 23.86 5.52
N SER A 298 -27.67 25.07 6.09
CA SER A 298 -27.36 26.32 5.40
C SER A 298 -25.90 26.37 4.92
N ALA A 299 -24.97 25.87 5.74
CA ALA A 299 -23.56 25.80 5.40
C ALA A 299 -23.31 24.80 4.25
N GLU A 300 -23.92 23.62 4.31
CA GLU A 300 -23.82 22.60 3.26
C GLU A 300 -24.40 23.12 1.92
N LEU A 301 -25.53 23.83 1.95
CA LEU A 301 -26.12 24.46 0.76
C LEU A 301 -25.20 25.56 0.19
N ALA A 302 -24.67 26.43 1.05
CA ALA A 302 -23.74 27.48 0.66
C ALA A 302 -22.45 26.89 0.05
N TYR A 303 -21.93 25.82 0.66
CA TYR A 303 -20.75 25.10 0.17
C TYR A 303 -21.01 24.48 -1.20
N ALA A 304 -22.14 23.78 -1.38
CA ALA A 304 -22.53 23.18 -2.66
C ALA A 304 -22.66 24.22 -3.79
N ARG A 305 -23.06 25.45 -3.45
CA ARG A 305 -23.12 26.59 -4.39
C ARG A 305 -21.81 27.35 -4.57
N GLY A 306 -20.71 26.89 -3.98
CA GLY A 306 -19.40 27.54 -4.06
C GLY A 306 -19.26 28.83 -3.23
N ARG A 307 -20.21 29.13 -2.33
CA ARG A 307 -20.16 30.31 -1.44
C ARG A 307 -19.37 29.97 -0.16
N LEU A 308 -18.07 29.69 -0.33
CA LEU A 308 -17.23 29.10 0.72
C LEU A 308 -17.10 29.97 1.99
N GLU A 309 -17.03 31.29 1.87
CA GLU A 309 -16.96 32.19 3.04
C GLU A 309 -18.24 32.13 3.88
N GLN A 310 -19.41 32.15 3.23
CA GLN A 310 -20.70 32.00 3.90
C GLN A 310 -20.82 30.62 4.54
N ALA A 311 -20.42 29.57 3.81
CA ALA A 311 -20.39 28.21 4.34
C ALA A 311 -19.53 28.10 5.60
N ALA A 312 -18.32 28.67 5.59
CA ALA A 312 -17.43 28.68 6.75
C ALA A 312 -18.05 29.42 7.95
N GLN A 313 -18.73 30.55 7.72
CA GLN A 313 -19.46 31.26 8.78
C GLN A 313 -20.56 30.37 9.39
N HIS A 314 -21.41 29.77 8.56
CA HIS A 314 -22.50 28.91 9.03
C HIS A 314 -21.99 27.63 9.72
N PHE A 315 -20.95 26.96 9.20
CA PHE A 315 -20.34 25.79 9.87
C PHE A 315 -19.78 26.16 11.25
N ARG A 316 -19.13 27.33 11.39
CA ARG A 316 -18.67 27.83 12.69
C ARG A 316 -19.84 28.05 13.64
N GLN A 317 -20.91 28.69 13.16
CA GLN A 317 -22.12 28.90 13.97
C GLN A 317 -22.77 27.57 14.39
N ALA A 318 -22.77 26.55 13.52
CA ALA A 318 -23.25 25.20 13.82
C ALA A 318 -22.40 24.53 14.91
N ALA A 319 -21.07 24.57 14.79
CA ALA A 319 -20.15 24.02 15.78
C ALA A 319 -20.26 24.69 17.16
N THR A 320 -20.44 26.02 17.19
CA THR A 320 -20.57 26.78 18.46
C THR A 320 -21.93 26.59 19.13
N ARG A 321 -23.02 26.46 18.36
CA ARG A 321 -24.38 26.28 18.91
C ARG A 321 -24.74 24.83 19.23
N SER A 322 -23.96 23.86 18.73
CA SER A 322 -24.29 22.46 18.93
C SER A 322 -24.17 22.05 20.40
N GLY A 323 -25.27 21.52 20.96
CA GLY A 323 -25.26 20.78 22.22
C GLY A 323 -24.92 19.29 22.06
N HIS A 324 -24.76 18.81 20.82
CA HIS A 324 -24.45 17.42 20.48
C HIS A 324 -23.01 17.29 19.95
N ALA A 325 -22.27 16.33 20.49
CA ALA A 325 -20.86 16.13 20.17
C ALA A 325 -20.65 15.74 18.70
N GLU A 326 -21.54 14.93 18.13
CA GLU A 326 -21.46 14.43 16.76
C GLU A 326 -21.69 15.54 15.73
N LEU A 327 -22.71 16.39 15.93
CA LEU A 327 -22.94 17.55 15.05
C LEU A 327 -21.82 18.57 15.19
N LYS A 328 -21.26 18.74 16.38
CA LYS A 328 -20.08 19.60 16.59
C LYS A 328 -18.87 19.07 15.82
N ALA A 329 -18.56 17.77 15.94
CA ALA A 329 -17.48 17.13 15.20
C ALA A 329 -17.69 17.27 13.68
N LEU A 330 -18.89 16.95 13.18
CA LEU A 330 -19.22 17.09 11.76
C LEU A 330 -19.06 18.54 11.27
N ALA A 331 -19.58 19.52 12.01
CA ALA A 331 -19.47 20.94 11.64
C ALA A 331 -18.02 21.43 11.62
N LEU A 332 -17.21 21.05 12.62
CA LEU A 332 -15.77 21.34 12.64
C LEU A 332 -15.04 20.69 11.46
N ARG A 333 -15.34 19.43 11.16
CA ARG A 333 -14.77 18.70 10.02
C ARG A 333 -15.08 19.39 8.69
N LYS A 334 -16.35 19.76 8.48
CA LYS A 334 -16.80 20.49 7.28
C LYS A 334 -16.24 21.91 7.21
N LEU A 335 -16.03 22.56 8.35
CA LEU A 335 -15.32 23.84 8.42
C LEU A 335 -13.87 23.70 7.97
N GLY A 336 -13.17 22.66 8.45
CA GLY A 336 -11.82 22.32 7.99
C GLY A 336 -11.77 22.02 6.50
N ASP A 337 -12.74 21.26 5.98
CA ASP A 337 -12.89 21.01 4.55
C ASP A 337 -13.03 22.32 3.75
N THR A 338 -13.87 23.24 4.24
CA THR A 338 -14.09 24.55 3.62
C THR A 338 -12.81 25.40 3.61
N CYS A 339 -12.07 25.45 4.72
CA CYS A 339 -10.78 26.15 4.82
C CYS A 339 -9.75 25.59 3.82
N ALA A 340 -9.68 24.27 3.69
CA ALA A 340 -8.78 23.62 2.74
C ALA A 340 -9.13 23.97 1.30
N ASP A 341 -10.42 24.03 0.97
CA ASP A 341 -10.90 24.37 -0.37
C ASP A 341 -10.72 25.86 -0.70
N THR A 342 -10.67 26.74 0.30
CA THR A 342 -10.23 28.14 0.16
C THR A 342 -8.71 28.30 0.09
N GLY A 343 -7.94 27.25 0.40
CA GLY A 343 -6.47 27.23 0.32
C GLY A 343 -5.73 27.46 1.65
N ASP A 344 -6.46 27.57 2.77
CA ASP A 344 -5.90 27.76 4.11
C ASP A 344 -5.72 26.40 4.82
N GLU A 345 -4.54 25.80 4.58
CA GLU A 345 -4.20 24.48 5.12
C GLU A 345 -4.01 24.48 6.64
N ASP A 346 -3.47 25.55 7.21
CA ASP A 346 -3.17 25.63 8.65
C ASP A 346 -4.47 25.69 9.46
N GLN A 347 -5.42 26.52 9.01
CA GLN A 347 -6.73 26.61 9.64
C GLN A 347 -7.56 25.35 9.43
N ALA A 348 -7.42 24.69 8.26
CA ALA A 348 -8.06 23.41 8.01
C ALA A 348 -7.56 22.31 8.96
N ALA A 349 -6.24 22.18 9.12
CA ALA A 349 -5.63 21.23 10.04
C ALA A 349 -6.09 21.43 11.48
N LYS A 350 -6.15 22.69 11.94
CA LYS A 350 -6.68 23.03 13.26
C LYS A 350 -8.10 22.51 13.47
N PHE A 351 -9.02 22.76 12.53
CA PHE A 351 -10.41 22.31 12.69
C PHE A 351 -10.60 20.80 12.53
N TRP A 352 -9.79 20.12 11.71
CA TRP A 352 -9.80 18.66 11.66
C TRP A 352 -9.29 18.04 12.96
N ASN A 353 -8.25 18.61 13.59
CA ASN A 353 -7.78 18.17 14.91
C ASN A 353 -8.82 18.43 16.01
N GLU A 354 -9.44 19.61 16.03
CA GLU A 354 -10.54 19.90 16.97
C GLU A 354 -11.71 18.91 16.78
N SER A 355 -12.08 18.59 15.53
CA SER A 355 -13.06 17.55 15.25
C SER A 355 -12.62 16.17 15.74
N HIS A 356 -11.34 15.82 15.56
CA HIS A 356 -10.81 14.53 15.99
C HIS A 356 -10.86 14.39 17.51
N HIS A 357 -10.46 15.43 18.26
CA HIS A 357 -10.56 15.45 19.72
C HIS A 357 -12.00 15.27 20.23
N VAL A 358 -13.00 15.86 19.57
CA VAL A 358 -14.40 15.60 19.93
C VAL A 358 -14.76 14.13 19.73
N GLU A 359 -14.25 13.47 18.69
CA GLU A 359 -14.47 12.03 18.49
C GLU A 359 -13.68 11.15 19.49
N GLU A 360 -12.49 11.58 19.91
CA GLU A 360 -11.74 10.94 21.00
C GLU A 360 -12.50 11.03 22.32
N ASP A 361 -12.99 12.22 22.68
CA ASP A 361 -13.83 12.43 23.87
C ASP A 361 -15.05 11.51 23.81
N ILE A 362 -15.73 11.41 22.66
CA ILE A 362 -16.85 10.50 22.47
C ILE A 362 -16.46 9.04 22.72
N ALA A 363 -15.31 8.59 22.20
CA ALA A 363 -14.82 7.23 22.40
C ALA A 363 -14.42 6.95 23.85
N ASP A 364 -13.93 7.96 24.58
CA ASP A 364 -13.54 7.88 25.99
C ASP A 364 -14.72 7.68 26.95
N HIS A 365 -15.93 8.07 26.54
CA HIS A 365 -17.16 7.81 27.30
C HIS A 365 -17.62 6.34 27.23
N GLN A 366 -17.03 5.52 26.35
CA GLN A 366 -17.39 4.10 26.25
C GLN A 366 -16.59 3.24 27.22
N THR A 367 -17.22 2.19 27.74
CA THR A 367 -16.61 1.34 28.79
C THR A 367 -15.75 0.21 28.23
N SER A 368 -16.14 -0.39 27.09
CA SER A 368 -15.44 -1.53 26.51
C SER A 368 -14.23 -1.09 25.68
N PRO A 369 -13.02 -1.66 25.96
CA PRO A 369 -11.83 -1.38 25.17
C PRO A 369 -11.99 -1.70 23.68
N GLY A 370 -12.82 -2.70 23.34
CA GLY A 370 -13.04 -3.11 21.95
C GLY A 370 -13.87 -2.08 21.15
N ILE A 371 -14.91 -1.51 21.77
CA ILE A 371 -15.73 -0.46 21.14
C ILE A 371 -14.92 0.83 21.03
N LYS A 372 -14.24 1.23 22.11
CA LYS A 372 -13.35 2.40 22.11
C LYS A 372 -12.32 2.33 20.99
N LEU A 373 -11.60 1.21 20.87
CA LEU A 373 -10.59 1.04 19.82
C LEU A 373 -11.20 1.09 18.41
N ARG A 374 -12.41 0.54 18.22
CA ARG A 374 -13.12 0.59 16.94
C ARG A 374 -13.54 2.02 16.58
N MET A 375 -14.03 2.78 17.56
CA MET A 375 -14.41 4.18 17.39
C MET A 375 -13.22 5.05 17.01
N LEU A 376 -12.12 4.95 17.75
CA LEU A 376 -10.88 5.69 17.48
C LEU A 376 -10.29 5.37 16.09
N ARG A 377 -10.39 4.12 15.63
CA ARG A 377 -9.92 3.74 14.28
C ARG A 377 -10.76 4.29 13.14
N ALA A 378 -12.06 4.50 13.38
CA ALA A 378 -12.96 5.10 12.39
C ALA A 378 -12.94 6.64 12.43
N ALA A 379 -12.38 7.22 13.50
CA ALA A 379 -12.31 8.67 13.66
C ALA A 379 -11.26 9.26 12.73
N ARG A 380 -11.73 10.02 11.74
CA ARG A 380 -10.86 10.75 10.80
C ARG A 380 -10.10 11.84 11.53
N ASP A 381 -8.80 11.92 11.31
CA ASP A 381 -7.90 12.93 11.86
C ASP A 381 -7.58 14.05 10.85
N GLU A 382 -6.58 14.90 11.15
CA GLU A 382 -6.09 15.91 10.20
C GLU A 382 -5.49 15.33 8.91
N HIS A 383 -4.84 14.18 8.95
CA HIS A 383 -4.19 13.60 7.79
C HIS A 383 -5.22 13.03 6.80
N ASP A 384 -6.26 12.38 7.31
CA ASP A 384 -7.41 11.96 6.50
C ASP A 384 -8.10 13.19 5.90
N GLY A 385 -8.21 14.27 6.68
CA GLY A 385 -8.69 15.58 6.21
C GLY A 385 -7.88 16.10 5.02
N ARG A 386 -6.55 16.12 5.12
CA ARG A 386 -5.65 16.54 4.03
C ARG A 386 -5.80 15.68 2.79
N VAL A 387 -5.85 14.35 2.94
CA VAL A 387 -6.02 13.42 1.82
C VAL A 387 -7.36 13.64 1.13
N LEU A 388 -8.46 13.72 1.88
CA LEU A 388 -9.79 13.94 1.32
C LEU A 388 -9.92 15.31 0.64
N ALA A 389 -9.32 16.36 1.21
CA ALA A 389 -9.23 17.67 0.57
C ALA A 389 -8.47 17.62 -0.76
N ALA A 390 -7.33 16.91 -0.79
CA ALA A 390 -6.58 16.71 -2.03
C ALA A 390 -7.37 15.87 -3.06
N VAL A 391 -8.14 14.86 -2.63
CA VAL A 391 -9.03 14.07 -3.51
C VAL A 391 -10.12 14.96 -4.11
N ARG A 392 -10.81 15.79 -3.30
CA ARG A 392 -11.79 16.77 -3.81
C ARG A 392 -11.14 17.69 -4.85
N ARG A 393 -9.92 18.14 -4.59
CA ARG A 393 -9.16 18.95 -5.56
C ARG A 393 -8.81 18.21 -6.84
N VAL A 394 -8.47 16.91 -6.78
CA VAL A 394 -8.28 16.08 -7.98
C VAL A 394 -9.58 15.96 -8.78
N ARG A 395 -10.73 15.80 -8.14
CA ARG A 395 -12.04 15.77 -8.81
C ARG A 395 -12.32 17.10 -9.54
N ARG A 396 -11.94 18.24 -8.96
CA ARG A 396 -12.12 19.58 -9.54
C ARG A 396 -11.10 19.96 -10.61
N ASP A 397 -9.81 19.81 -10.32
CA ASP A 397 -8.68 20.33 -11.12
C ASP A 397 -8.07 19.23 -12.03
N GLY A 398 -8.53 17.98 -11.92
CA GLY A 398 -8.09 16.83 -12.71
C GLY A 398 -6.64 16.43 -12.45
N ARG A 399 -5.96 15.97 -13.52
CA ARG A 399 -4.59 15.42 -13.46
C ARG A 399 -3.54 16.38 -12.88
N LYS A 400 -3.79 17.70 -12.93
CA LYS A 400 -2.85 18.71 -12.42
C LYS A 400 -2.70 18.67 -10.89
N ALA A 401 -3.70 18.16 -10.17
CA ALA A 401 -3.71 18.05 -8.71
C ALA A 401 -3.21 16.69 -8.18
N LEU A 402 -2.91 15.71 -9.04
CA LEU A 402 -2.48 14.38 -8.60
C LEU A 402 -1.17 14.39 -7.80
N ALA A 403 -0.25 15.30 -8.12
CA ALA A 403 0.98 15.47 -7.35
C ALA A 403 0.71 15.98 -5.93
N ALA A 404 -0.31 16.84 -5.77
CA ALA A 404 -0.74 17.31 -4.45
C ALA A 404 -1.36 16.19 -3.61
N LEU A 405 -2.14 15.30 -4.24
CA LEU A 405 -2.65 14.11 -3.54
C LEU A 405 -1.51 13.20 -3.08
N ALA A 406 -0.48 12.99 -3.91
CA ALA A 406 0.70 12.23 -3.49
C ALA A 406 1.41 12.86 -2.28
N VAL A 407 1.49 14.19 -2.23
CA VAL A 407 2.04 14.93 -1.07
C VAL A 407 1.15 14.77 0.16
N ALA A 408 -0.17 14.87 0.03
CA ALA A 408 -1.10 14.70 1.15
C ALA A 408 -1.03 13.27 1.72
N VAL A 409 -0.99 12.25 0.85
CA VAL A 409 -0.83 10.85 1.27
C VAL A 409 0.54 10.60 1.90
N GLU A 410 1.60 11.23 1.40
CA GLU A 410 2.94 11.15 2.01
C GLU A 410 2.99 11.85 3.38
N ALA A 411 2.31 12.98 3.54
CA ALA A 411 2.19 13.70 4.80
C ALA A 411 1.41 12.91 5.86
N ALA A 412 0.46 12.09 5.43
CA ALA A 412 -0.31 11.18 6.29
C ALA A 412 0.50 10.00 6.84
N ARG A 413 1.79 9.88 6.50
CA ARG A 413 2.68 8.82 6.99
C ARG A 413 3.44 9.25 8.24
N GLY A 414 3.54 8.35 9.22
CA GLY A 414 4.29 8.55 10.47
C GLY A 414 5.78 8.86 10.26
N ALA A 415 6.45 9.33 11.33
CA ALA A 415 7.83 9.80 11.30
C ALA A 415 8.85 8.76 10.77
N THR A 416 9.77 9.28 9.97
CA THR A 416 10.70 8.57 9.08
C THR A 416 11.54 7.48 9.76
N ILE A 417 11.75 6.37 9.04
CA ILE A 417 12.83 5.39 9.32
C ILE A 417 14.23 6.04 9.12
N LEU A 418 14.28 7.15 8.38
CA LEU A 418 15.49 7.89 8.05
C LEU A 418 15.59 9.17 8.89
N THR A 419 16.79 9.55 9.27
CA THR A 419 17.08 10.76 10.06
C THR A 419 16.87 12.08 9.29
N GLU A 420 16.70 12.04 7.96
CA GLU A 420 16.50 13.23 7.12
C GLU A 420 15.04 13.74 7.19
N PRO A 421 14.80 15.05 7.38
CA PRO A 421 13.46 15.64 7.34
C PRO A 421 12.87 15.57 5.92
N ARG A 422 11.54 15.34 5.81
CA ARG A 422 10.86 15.09 4.53
C ARG A 422 10.60 16.33 3.66
N ASP A 423 10.72 17.54 4.23
CA ASP A 423 10.48 18.85 3.59
C ASP A 423 9.36 18.81 2.52
N LEU A 424 8.15 18.47 2.97
CA LEU A 424 6.98 18.33 2.09
C LEU A 424 6.38 19.70 1.78
N PRO A 425 6.07 20.02 0.51
CA PRO A 425 5.36 21.24 0.18
C PRO A 425 3.90 21.18 0.68
N ARG A 426 3.24 22.33 0.75
CA ARG A 426 1.77 22.39 0.93
C ARG A 426 1.07 21.69 -0.23
N PHE A 427 0.04 20.89 0.04
CA PHE A 427 -0.70 20.22 -1.03
C PHE A 427 -1.54 21.22 -1.86
N THR A 428 -1.80 22.42 -1.32
CA THR A 428 -2.46 23.50 -2.06
C THR A 428 -1.56 24.14 -3.12
N ASP A 429 -0.23 24.05 -2.99
CA ASP A 429 0.73 24.49 -4.02
C ASP A 429 1.05 23.36 -5.01
N LEU A 430 0.25 23.32 -6.08
CA LEU A 430 0.37 22.30 -7.13
C LEU A 430 1.75 22.33 -7.84
N ARG A 431 2.40 23.50 -7.95
CA ARG A 431 3.70 23.63 -8.62
C ARG A 431 4.81 23.08 -7.73
N ALA A 432 4.80 23.41 -6.45
CA ALA A 432 5.75 22.85 -5.49
C ALA A 432 5.56 21.33 -5.36
N ALA A 433 4.32 20.84 -5.25
CA ALA A 433 4.01 19.42 -5.19
C ALA A 433 4.55 18.65 -6.42
N ARG A 434 4.35 19.18 -7.63
CA ARG A 434 4.88 18.56 -8.86
C ARG A 434 6.41 18.55 -8.91
N ARG A 435 7.07 19.63 -8.50
CA ARG A 435 8.54 19.71 -8.44
C ARG A 435 9.11 18.73 -7.42
N TRP A 436 8.51 18.65 -6.24
CA TRP A 436 8.87 17.70 -5.20
C TRP A 436 8.75 16.27 -5.73
N LEU A 437 7.57 15.91 -6.26
CA LEU A 437 7.31 14.55 -6.72
C LEU A 437 8.27 14.13 -7.84
N HIS A 438 8.49 15.00 -8.84
CA HIS A 438 9.43 14.73 -9.93
C HIS A 438 10.86 14.51 -9.44
N ARG A 439 11.31 15.31 -8.45
CA ARG A 439 12.62 15.14 -7.83
C ARG A 439 12.73 13.82 -7.06
N THR A 440 11.67 13.42 -6.36
CA THR A 440 11.63 12.20 -5.54
C THR A 440 11.68 10.95 -6.42
N ILE A 441 10.97 10.91 -7.54
CA ILE A 441 10.92 9.74 -8.43
C ILE A 441 11.93 9.77 -9.58
N ARG A 442 12.85 10.75 -9.63
CA ARG A 442 13.77 10.96 -10.76
C ARG A 442 14.61 9.73 -11.15
N HIS A 443 14.89 8.88 -10.18
CA HIS A 443 15.73 7.68 -10.32
C HIS A 443 14.91 6.39 -10.50
N LEU A 444 13.58 6.51 -10.62
CA LEU A 444 12.70 5.37 -10.81
C LEU A 444 12.92 4.76 -12.21
N PRO A 445 13.24 3.45 -12.32
CA PRO A 445 13.35 2.74 -13.59
C PRO A 445 12.10 2.85 -14.46
N ARG A 446 12.27 2.82 -15.78
CA ARG A 446 11.17 2.95 -16.76
C ARG A 446 10.12 1.83 -16.67
N ASP A 447 10.53 0.64 -16.20
CA ASP A 447 9.68 -0.54 -16.00
C ASP A 447 9.12 -0.65 -14.56
N GLN A 448 9.38 0.36 -13.72
CA GLN A 448 8.94 0.41 -12.32
C GLN A 448 7.95 1.54 -12.08
N VAL A 449 6.94 1.25 -11.26
CA VAL A 449 5.99 2.24 -10.74
C VAL A 449 5.97 2.20 -9.22
N VAL A 450 5.57 3.30 -8.59
CA VAL A 450 5.24 3.33 -7.17
C VAL A 450 3.73 3.15 -7.01
N TRP A 451 3.30 2.21 -6.18
CA TRP A 451 1.91 2.04 -5.77
C TRP A 451 1.74 2.51 -4.32
N MET A 452 1.17 3.70 -4.12
CA MET A 452 0.85 4.23 -2.79
C MET A 452 -0.61 3.92 -2.44
N MET A 453 -0.87 3.52 -1.19
CA MET A 453 -2.23 3.17 -0.73
C MET A 453 -2.59 3.92 0.56
N HIS A 454 -3.65 4.72 0.59
CA HIS A 454 -4.11 5.36 1.84
C HIS A 454 -5.55 4.98 2.14
N ALA A 455 -5.80 4.47 3.35
CA ALA A 455 -7.13 4.15 3.82
C ALA A 455 -7.71 5.36 4.57
N THR A 456 -8.87 5.84 4.13
CA THR A 456 -9.78 6.66 4.93
C THR A 456 -10.95 5.77 5.36
N PRO A 457 -11.76 6.11 6.37
CA PRO A 457 -12.70 5.15 6.98
C PRO A 457 -13.64 4.40 6.03
N ASP A 458 -14.01 5.03 4.91
CA ASP A 458 -14.98 4.50 3.95
C ASP A 458 -14.40 4.26 2.55
N GLU A 459 -13.18 4.75 2.28
CA GLU A 459 -12.56 4.72 0.96
C GLU A 459 -11.06 4.36 1.07
N LEU A 460 -10.59 3.50 0.18
CA LEU A 460 -9.18 3.22 -0.04
C LEU A 460 -8.71 3.93 -1.30
N HIS A 461 -7.69 4.78 -1.18
CA HIS A 461 -7.10 5.51 -2.29
C HIS A 461 -5.83 4.83 -2.78
N HIS A 462 -5.77 4.55 -4.08
CA HIS A 462 -4.59 4.00 -4.74
C HIS A 462 -3.99 5.05 -5.66
N LEU A 463 -2.70 5.37 -5.49
CA LEU A 463 -1.93 6.19 -6.42
C LEU A 463 -0.87 5.34 -7.10
N ILE A 464 -0.94 5.27 -8.43
CA ILE A 464 0.07 4.64 -9.27
C ILE A 464 0.91 5.75 -9.86
N ILE A 465 2.16 5.86 -9.43
CA ILE A 465 3.08 6.93 -9.78
C ILE A 465 4.21 6.35 -10.63
N GLY A 466 4.24 6.75 -11.89
CA GLY A 466 5.37 6.51 -12.79
C GLY A 466 5.57 7.74 -13.67
N ARG A 467 5.67 7.54 -14.99
CA ARG A 467 5.67 8.65 -15.97
C ARG A 467 4.35 9.42 -15.99
N ARG A 468 3.25 8.71 -15.73
CA ARG A 468 1.92 9.26 -15.49
C ARG A 468 1.51 8.90 -14.07
N ILE A 469 0.62 9.70 -13.50
CA ILE A 469 0.02 9.42 -12.20
C ILE A 469 -1.44 9.04 -12.46
N THR A 470 -1.87 7.95 -11.85
CA THR A 470 -3.27 7.51 -11.84
C THR A 470 -3.73 7.43 -10.40
N HIS A 471 -4.93 7.93 -10.12
CA HIS A 471 -5.60 7.81 -8.83
C HIS A 471 -6.87 7.00 -9.02
N LEU A 472 -7.04 5.98 -8.17
CA LEU A 472 -8.25 5.18 -8.06
C LEU A 472 -8.77 5.28 -6.64
N THR A 473 -10.08 5.22 -6.49
CA THR A 473 -10.74 5.11 -5.19
C THR A 473 -11.57 3.85 -5.18
N THR A 474 -11.46 3.10 -4.09
CA THR A 474 -12.21 1.87 -3.84
C THR A 474 -13.08 2.09 -2.61
N ASP A 475 -14.38 1.86 -2.73
CA ASP A 475 -15.28 1.90 -1.57
C ASP A 475 -15.01 0.68 -0.68
N VAL A 476 -14.50 0.91 0.52
CA VAL A 476 -14.21 -0.15 1.48
C VAL A 476 -14.35 0.37 2.90
N GLN A 477 -15.11 -0.36 3.72
CA GLN A 477 -15.15 -0.12 5.15
C GLN A 477 -13.82 -0.55 5.75
N VAL A 478 -13.01 0.39 6.25
CA VAL A 478 -11.69 0.09 6.82
C VAL A 478 -11.78 -0.89 7.99
N GLY A 479 -12.92 -0.93 8.68
CA GLY A 479 -13.21 -1.94 9.70
C GLY A 479 -13.14 -3.37 9.18
N ASP A 480 -13.74 -3.65 8.01
CA ASP A 480 -13.74 -4.98 7.38
C ASP A 480 -12.33 -5.34 6.91
N LEU A 481 -11.64 -4.41 6.26
CA LEU A 481 -10.24 -4.59 5.84
C LEU A 481 -9.33 -4.90 7.05
N THR A 482 -9.49 -4.15 8.14
CA THR A 482 -8.71 -4.36 9.38
C THR A 482 -9.03 -5.70 10.03
N GLU A 483 -10.27 -6.18 9.96
CA GLU A 483 -10.69 -7.50 10.43
C GLU A 483 -10.01 -8.62 9.64
N THR A 484 -10.07 -8.57 8.32
CA THR A 484 -9.48 -9.59 7.44
C THR A 484 -7.96 -9.65 7.62
N ILE A 485 -7.30 -8.49 7.71
CA ILE A 485 -5.84 -8.40 7.99
C ILE A 485 -5.52 -8.96 9.38
N ARG A 486 -6.35 -8.71 10.40
CA ARG A 486 -6.12 -9.26 11.74
C ARG A 486 -6.29 -10.78 11.78
N ARG A 487 -7.29 -11.33 11.09
CA ARG A 487 -7.48 -12.78 10.92
C ARG A 487 -6.27 -13.41 10.21
N LEU A 488 -5.74 -12.73 9.19
CA LEU A 488 -4.53 -13.13 8.50
C LEU A 488 -3.30 -13.12 9.43
N LYS A 489 -3.11 -12.07 10.24
CA LYS A 489 -2.00 -12.01 11.21
C LYS A 489 -2.12 -13.06 12.32
N ALA A 490 -3.33 -13.50 12.64
CA ALA A 490 -3.57 -14.57 13.61
C ALA A 490 -3.39 -15.97 13.01
N TRP A 491 -3.34 -16.09 11.67
CA TRP A 491 -3.10 -17.35 10.99
C TRP A 491 -1.65 -17.81 11.22
N SER A 492 -1.47 -19.13 11.24
CA SER A 492 -0.22 -19.82 11.48
C SER A 492 -0.17 -21.05 10.56
N PRO A 493 1.01 -21.49 10.11
CA PRO A 493 1.16 -22.68 9.25
C PRO A 493 0.57 -23.98 9.80
N ARG A 494 0.23 -24.03 11.10
CA ARG A 494 -0.45 -25.17 11.73
C ARG A 494 -1.94 -25.27 11.37
N TYR A 495 -2.53 -24.18 10.88
CA TYR A 495 -3.92 -24.13 10.43
C TYR A 495 -4.02 -24.50 8.95
N ASP A 496 -5.23 -24.89 8.53
CA ASP A 496 -5.51 -25.25 7.15
C ASP A 496 -5.06 -24.14 6.17
N PRO A 497 -4.17 -24.46 5.20
CA PRO A 497 -3.73 -23.51 4.18
C PRO A 497 -4.87 -22.94 3.32
N ALA A 498 -6.01 -23.63 3.21
CA ALA A 498 -7.19 -23.12 2.51
C ALA A 498 -7.75 -21.83 3.14
N ILE A 499 -7.61 -21.68 4.47
CA ILE A 499 -8.01 -20.46 5.19
C ILE A 499 -7.16 -19.26 4.71
N LEU A 500 -5.85 -19.46 4.56
CA LEU A 500 -4.96 -18.43 4.02
C LEU A 500 -5.37 -18.04 2.59
N GLY A 501 -5.62 -19.03 1.72
CA GLY A 501 -6.08 -18.78 0.36
C GLY A 501 -7.37 -17.96 0.30
N SER A 502 -8.34 -18.27 1.16
CA SER A 502 -9.61 -17.52 1.28
C SER A 502 -9.39 -16.08 1.75
N LEU A 503 -8.56 -15.87 2.77
CA LEU A 503 -8.24 -14.52 3.27
C LEU A 503 -7.50 -13.68 2.22
N LEU A 504 -6.59 -14.28 1.43
CA LEU A 504 -5.88 -13.60 0.34
C LEU A 504 -6.83 -13.20 -0.80
N ALA A 505 -7.80 -14.05 -1.14
CA ALA A 505 -8.83 -13.74 -2.13
C ALA A 505 -9.77 -12.63 -1.63
N GLU A 506 -10.17 -12.68 -0.35
CA GLU A 506 -10.97 -11.63 0.29
C GLU A 506 -10.25 -10.27 0.25
N LEU A 507 -8.96 -10.24 0.61
CA LEU A 507 -8.13 -9.03 0.52
C LEU A 507 -8.01 -8.50 -0.91
N THR A 508 -7.89 -9.39 -1.90
CA THR A 508 -7.80 -9.01 -3.32
C THR A 508 -9.03 -8.22 -3.76
N THR A 509 -10.21 -8.63 -3.30
CA THR A 509 -11.48 -7.93 -3.54
C THR A 509 -11.55 -6.62 -2.75
N LEU A 510 -11.22 -6.65 -1.45
CA LEU A 510 -11.32 -5.47 -0.58
C LEU A 510 -10.41 -4.32 -1.03
N ILE A 511 -9.23 -4.63 -1.59
CA ILE A 511 -8.33 -3.60 -2.13
C ILE A 511 -8.55 -3.31 -3.63
N SER A 512 -9.55 -3.94 -4.26
CA SER A 512 -9.81 -3.86 -5.70
C SER A 512 -8.56 -4.02 -6.57
N LEU A 513 -7.80 -5.10 -6.33
CA LEU A 513 -6.54 -5.34 -7.04
C LEU A 513 -6.73 -5.38 -8.56
N GLU A 514 -7.88 -5.86 -9.04
CA GLU A 514 -8.19 -5.90 -10.48
C GLU A 514 -8.09 -4.52 -11.14
N GLU A 515 -8.71 -3.51 -10.54
CA GLU A 515 -8.71 -2.15 -11.07
C GLU A 515 -7.33 -1.50 -10.97
N VAL A 516 -6.59 -1.80 -9.91
CA VAL A 516 -5.18 -1.38 -9.78
C VAL A 516 -4.34 -1.95 -10.92
N LEU A 517 -4.47 -3.26 -11.22
CA LEU A 517 -3.72 -3.91 -12.28
C LEU A 517 -4.09 -3.37 -13.67
N LYS A 518 -5.37 -3.11 -13.94
CA LYS A 518 -5.82 -2.47 -15.19
C LYS A 518 -5.24 -1.06 -15.37
N ALA A 519 -5.01 -0.34 -14.26
CA ALA A 519 -4.44 1.00 -14.27
C ALA A 519 -2.91 1.04 -14.34
N LEU A 520 -2.22 -0.10 -14.21
CA LEU A 520 -0.77 -0.17 -14.38
C LEU A 520 -0.38 0.13 -15.84
N PRO A 521 0.72 0.86 -16.09
CA PRO A 521 1.25 1.01 -17.43
C PRO A 521 1.61 -0.35 -18.05
N PRO A 522 1.37 -0.61 -19.35
CA PRO A 522 1.59 -1.92 -19.97
C PRO A 522 3.02 -2.46 -19.85
N LYS A 523 4.02 -1.57 -19.76
CA LYS A 523 5.45 -1.91 -19.62
C LYS A 523 5.90 -2.04 -18.16
N ALA A 524 5.01 -1.80 -17.18
CA ALA A 524 5.34 -1.90 -15.77
C ALA A 524 5.46 -3.38 -15.35
N THR A 525 6.64 -3.78 -14.90
CA THR A 525 6.91 -5.16 -14.45
C THR A 525 7.45 -5.20 -13.02
N ARG A 526 7.62 -4.01 -12.41
CA ARG A 526 8.15 -3.82 -11.06
C ARG A 526 7.26 -2.81 -10.32
N ILE A 527 6.94 -3.08 -9.06
CA ILE A 527 6.07 -2.25 -8.25
C ILE A 527 6.75 -1.98 -6.90
N ALA A 528 7.03 -0.70 -6.65
CA ALA A 528 7.44 -0.22 -5.33
C ALA A 528 6.20 0.19 -4.53
N VAL A 529 5.87 -0.55 -3.48
CA VAL A 529 4.66 -0.33 -2.70
C VAL A 529 4.94 0.59 -1.52
N VAL A 530 4.08 1.58 -1.32
CA VAL A 530 4.08 2.48 -0.17
C VAL A 530 2.73 2.35 0.53
N ALA A 531 2.68 1.41 1.47
CA ALA A 531 1.53 1.15 2.32
C ALA A 531 1.92 1.40 3.77
N GLY A 532 1.06 2.11 4.52
CA GLY A 532 1.25 2.40 5.94
C GLY A 532 0.10 1.83 6.75
N ASP A 533 0.24 1.89 8.08
CA ASP A 533 -0.74 1.33 9.02
C ASP A 533 -1.07 -0.15 8.70
N VAL A 534 -2.32 -0.58 8.86
CA VAL A 534 -2.80 -1.95 8.61
C VAL A 534 -2.51 -2.41 7.19
N LEU A 535 -2.44 -1.51 6.21
CA LEU A 535 -2.16 -1.86 4.81
C LEU A 535 -0.74 -2.39 4.61
N ALA A 536 0.22 -1.96 5.44
CA ALA A 536 1.59 -2.50 5.41
C ALA A 536 1.62 -4.00 5.74
N ASP A 537 0.59 -4.49 6.44
CA ASP A 537 0.48 -5.89 6.86
C ASP A 537 0.06 -6.85 5.71
N ILE A 538 -0.35 -6.32 4.56
CA ILE A 538 -0.84 -7.14 3.45
C ILE A 538 0.33 -7.90 2.76
N PRO A 539 0.27 -9.24 2.63
CA PRO A 539 1.29 -10.04 1.93
C PRO A 539 1.08 -9.96 0.42
N LEU A 540 1.44 -8.82 -0.16
CA LEU A 540 1.17 -8.50 -1.57
C LEU A 540 1.69 -9.56 -2.55
N ALA A 541 2.81 -10.23 -2.24
CA ALA A 541 3.35 -11.29 -3.10
C ALA A 541 2.37 -12.46 -3.31
N GLY A 542 1.55 -12.78 -2.29
CA GLY A 542 0.59 -13.87 -2.31
C GLY A 542 -0.81 -13.49 -2.75
N LEU A 543 -1.07 -12.24 -3.15
CA LEU A 543 -2.39 -11.87 -3.63
C LEU A 543 -2.66 -12.51 -5.01
N PRO A 544 -3.75 -13.28 -5.19
CA PRO A 544 -4.09 -13.85 -6.48
C PRO A 544 -4.40 -12.75 -7.50
N VAL A 545 -3.89 -12.90 -8.71
CA VAL A 545 -4.22 -11.99 -9.82
C VAL A 545 -5.57 -12.40 -10.40
N PRO A 546 -6.60 -11.53 -10.34
CA PRO A 546 -7.96 -11.84 -10.79
C PRO A 546 -7.99 -12.39 -12.22
N GLY A 547 -8.80 -13.43 -12.45
CA GLY A 547 -8.92 -14.08 -13.76
C GLY A 547 -7.73 -14.95 -14.19
N THR A 548 -6.71 -15.14 -13.34
CA THR A 548 -5.54 -15.97 -13.65
C THR A 548 -5.23 -16.98 -12.53
N ARG A 549 -4.31 -17.92 -12.80
CA ARG A 549 -3.75 -18.82 -11.78
C ARG A 549 -2.48 -18.28 -11.11
N HIS A 550 -2.08 -17.04 -11.43
CA HIS A 550 -0.84 -16.46 -10.94
C HIS A 550 -1.09 -15.57 -9.72
N TYR A 551 -0.03 -15.34 -8.96
CA TYR A 551 -0.01 -14.41 -7.83
C TYR A 551 0.78 -13.15 -8.19
N LEU A 552 0.49 -12.04 -7.52
CA LEU A 552 1.07 -10.74 -7.82
C LEU A 552 2.60 -10.74 -7.74
N GLY A 553 3.18 -11.38 -6.72
CA GLY A 553 4.64 -11.50 -6.55
C GLY A 553 5.33 -12.38 -7.59
N LEU A 554 4.58 -13.19 -8.33
CA LEU A 554 5.10 -14.01 -9.44
C LEU A 554 5.01 -13.27 -10.78
N THR A 555 4.07 -12.34 -10.94
CA THR A 555 3.89 -11.55 -12.17
C THR A 555 4.74 -10.27 -12.15
N HIS A 556 4.81 -9.59 -11.01
CA HIS A 556 5.54 -8.33 -10.84
C HIS A 556 6.60 -8.45 -9.74
N ALA A 557 7.74 -7.80 -9.93
CA ALA A 557 8.77 -7.72 -8.90
C ALA A 557 8.35 -6.67 -7.85
N LEU A 558 8.29 -7.05 -6.58
CA LEU A 558 7.76 -6.21 -5.51
C LEU A 558 8.86 -5.74 -4.57
N SER A 559 8.79 -4.46 -4.18
CA SER A 559 9.60 -3.88 -3.10
C SER A 559 8.73 -2.98 -2.24
N ASN A 560 8.92 -2.96 -0.93
CA ASN A 560 8.18 -2.11 0.00
C ASN A 560 9.04 -0.93 0.44
N LEU A 561 8.45 0.26 0.45
CA LEU A 561 9.05 1.48 0.96
C LEU A 561 8.21 1.99 2.14
N PRO A 562 8.85 2.45 3.23
CA PRO A 562 8.12 3.01 4.37
C PRO A 562 7.36 4.29 3.98
N CYS A 563 7.95 5.09 3.10
CA CYS A 563 7.37 6.29 2.54
C CYS A 563 8.02 6.59 1.19
N LEU A 564 7.38 7.42 0.36
CA LEU A 564 7.92 7.79 -0.95
C LEU A 564 9.22 8.59 -0.82
N SER A 565 9.31 9.44 0.21
CA SER A 565 10.51 10.25 0.50
C SER A 565 11.75 9.41 0.84
N ALA A 566 11.58 8.14 1.22
CA ALA A 566 12.70 7.25 1.49
C ALA A 566 13.42 6.79 0.21
N LEU A 567 12.80 6.92 -0.96
CA LEU A 567 13.35 6.42 -2.22
C LEU A 567 14.71 7.06 -2.57
N PRO A 568 14.88 8.40 -2.66
CA PRO A 568 16.19 9.00 -2.97
C PRO A 568 17.32 8.69 -1.97
N PRO A 569 17.14 8.83 -0.64
CA PRO A 569 18.22 8.54 0.32
C PRO A 569 18.58 7.06 0.36
N LEU A 570 17.60 6.13 0.30
CA LEU A 570 17.91 4.69 0.24
C LEU A 570 18.62 4.32 -1.06
N HIS A 571 18.24 4.92 -2.19
CA HIS A 571 18.93 4.71 -3.45
C HIS A 571 20.40 5.18 -3.38
N ARG A 572 20.64 6.39 -2.86
CA ARG A 572 22.01 6.92 -2.66
C ARG A 572 22.82 6.02 -1.73
N ARG A 573 22.23 5.60 -0.61
CA ARG A 573 22.85 4.71 0.37
C ARG A 573 23.23 3.36 -0.27
N SER A 574 22.26 2.68 -0.87
CA SER A 574 22.43 1.39 -1.55
C SER A 574 23.49 1.43 -2.66
N SER A 575 23.60 2.55 -3.39
CA SER A 575 24.62 2.73 -4.43
C SER A 575 26.05 2.68 -3.90
N LYS A 576 26.28 3.14 -2.66
CA LYS A 576 27.60 3.13 -1.99
C LYS A 576 27.92 1.78 -1.34
N GLN A 577 26.91 0.95 -1.12
CA GLN A 577 27.00 -0.33 -0.39
C GLN A 577 26.99 -1.55 -1.32
N ARG A 578 27.35 -1.36 -2.59
CA ARG A 578 27.39 -2.46 -3.56
C ARG A 578 28.60 -3.35 -3.32
N GLY A 579 28.41 -4.66 -3.37
CA GLY A 579 29.46 -5.68 -3.24
C GLY A 579 28.88 -7.09 -3.14
N ASP A 580 29.74 -8.09 -3.28
CA ASP A 580 29.35 -9.50 -3.34
C ASP A 580 29.65 -10.27 -2.03
N GLU A 581 30.54 -9.73 -1.17
CA GLU A 581 30.94 -10.35 0.10
C GLU A 581 29.75 -10.57 1.04
N THR A 582 29.60 -11.82 1.50
CA THR A 582 28.43 -12.28 2.24
C THR A 582 28.84 -12.94 3.55
N ALA A 583 28.24 -12.51 4.66
CA ALA A 583 28.30 -13.19 5.96
C ALA A 583 26.99 -13.93 6.23
N ILE A 584 27.07 -15.18 6.68
CA ILE A 584 25.91 -16.04 6.95
C ILE A 584 25.93 -16.45 8.42
N PHE A 585 24.98 -15.94 9.20
CA PHE A 585 24.79 -16.28 10.60
C PHE A 585 23.66 -17.29 10.72
N SER A 586 23.97 -18.51 11.14
CA SER A 586 22.95 -19.55 11.33
C SER A 586 23.36 -20.54 12.43
N PRO A 587 22.49 -20.80 13.42
CA PRO A 587 22.77 -21.81 14.44
C PRO A 587 22.72 -23.23 13.85
N ASP A 588 21.91 -23.46 12.80
CA ASP A 588 21.73 -24.78 12.17
C ASP A 588 22.88 -25.09 11.20
N PRO A 589 23.67 -26.16 11.43
CA PRO A 589 24.72 -26.60 10.50
C PRO A 589 24.23 -26.87 9.06
N LYS A 590 22.97 -27.27 8.87
CA LYS A 590 22.40 -27.55 7.54
C LYS A 590 22.09 -26.28 6.76
N LEU A 591 21.61 -25.24 7.45
CA LEU A 591 21.37 -23.91 6.87
C LEU A 591 22.68 -23.13 6.68
N ARG A 592 23.72 -23.40 7.49
CA ARG A 592 25.09 -22.91 7.26
C ARG A 592 25.74 -23.45 5.97
N ARG A 593 25.34 -24.65 5.53
CA ARG A 593 25.72 -25.25 4.24
C ARG A 593 24.81 -24.81 3.09
N ALA A 594 24.27 -23.59 3.14
CA ALA A 594 23.63 -22.97 1.99
C ALA A 594 24.55 -23.13 0.77
N THR A 595 23.96 -23.37 -0.40
CA THR A 595 24.70 -23.53 -1.67
C THR A 595 25.48 -22.28 -2.10
N THR A 596 25.46 -21.23 -1.29
CA THR A 596 25.95 -19.89 -1.54
C THR A 596 27.35 -19.67 -0.95
N LYS A 597 28.28 -19.09 -1.73
CA LYS A 597 29.56 -18.56 -1.24
C LYS A 597 29.31 -17.46 -0.18
N GLY A 598 29.70 -17.72 1.07
CA GLY A 598 29.66 -16.76 2.17
C GLY A 598 30.41 -17.28 3.38
N GLU A 599 30.91 -16.38 4.23
CA GLU A 599 31.62 -16.73 5.45
C GLU A 599 30.60 -17.14 6.54
N PRO A 600 30.64 -18.39 7.04
CA PRO A 600 29.65 -18.89 7.97
C PRO A 600 30.02 -18.57 9.43
N PHE A 601 29.04 -18.10 10.20
CA PHE A 601 29.12 -17.81 11.62
C PHE A 601 28.02 -18.56 12.37
N SER A 602 28.30 -19.00 13.60
CA SER A 602 27.36 -19.83 14.38
C SER A 602 26.82 -19.17 15.63
N GLU A 603 27.48 -18.15 16.14
CA GLU A 603 27.11 -17.51 17.40
C GLU A 603 26.59 -16.09 17.18
N ALA A 604 25.60 -15.69 17.98
CA ALA A 604 25.06 -14.33 17.92
C ALA A 604 26.11 -13.27 18.34
N ALA A 605 27.03 -13.63 19.23
CA ALA A 605 28.10 -12.74 19.70
C ALA A 605 29.07 -12.31 18.59
N GLU A 606 29.15 -13.07 17.50
CA GLU A 606 30.01 -12.77 16.35
C GLU A 606 29.41 -11.68 15.44
N LEU A 607 28.12 -11.37 15.56
CA LEU A 607 27.41 -10.47 14.65
C LEU A 607 27.99 -9.04 14.68
N GLU A 608 28.05 -8.41 15.85
CA GLU A 608 28.55 -7.03 15.98
C GLU A 608 30.05 -6.90 15.62
N PRO A 609 30.96 -7.77 16.10
CA PRO A 609 32.35 -7.76 15.67
C PRO A 609 32.53 -7.91 14.15
N THR A 610 31.72 -8.75 13.51
CA THR A 610 31.77 -8.98 12.06
C THR A 610 31.32 -7.75 11.27
N LEU A 611 30.26 -7.08 11.73
CA LEU A 611 29.79 -5.83 11.11
C LEU A 611 30.83 -4.71 11.19
N LYS A 612 31.54 -4.60 12.33
CA LYS A 612 32.65 -3.64 12.53
C LYS A 612 33.85 -3.86 11.61
N GLN A 613 33.96 -5.01 10.93
CA GLN A 613 35.00 -5.23 9.93
C GLN A 613 34.75 -4.44 8.64
N HIS A 614 33.52 -3.96 8.41
CA HIS A 614 33.14 -3.20 7.20
C HIS A 614 33.43 -3.90 5.87
N ARG A 615 33.60 -5.24 5.89
CA ARG A 615 33.94 -6.07 4.73
C ARG A 615 32.70 -6.61 3.99
N PHE A 616 31.63 -6.87 4.73
CA PHE A 616 30.46 -7.59 4.22
C PHE A 616 29.38 -6.65 3.70
N HIS A 617 28.99 -6.87 2.45
CA HIS A 617 27.97 -6.07 1.77
C HIS A 617 26.60 -6.75 1.81
N ARG A 618 26.58 -8.03 2.17
CA ARG A 618 25.41 -8.87 2.35
C ARG A 618 25.51 -9.57 3.69
N VAL A 619 24.44 -9.52 4.47
CA VAL A 619 24.36 -10.20 5.77
C VAL A 619 23.09 -11.04 5.80
N ARG A 620 23.22 -12.34 6.02
CA ARG A 620 22.10 -13.26 6.18
C ARG A 620 22.05 -13.76 7.61
N ILE A 621 20.90 -13.62 8.24
CA ILE A 621 20.63 -14.01 9.62
C ILE A 621 19.48 -15.03 9.61
N ASP A 622 19.84 -16.31 9.71
CA ASP A 622 18.89 -17.42 9.77
C ASP A 622 18.58 -17.76 11.23
N ALA A 623 17.78 -16.91 11.87
CA ALA A 623 17.36 -17.06 13.26
C ALA A 623 15.83 -17.28 13.36
N HIS A 624 15.29 -17.43 14.58
CA HIS A 624 13.84 -17.38 14.81
C HIS A 624 13.44 -16.12 15.56
N GLY A 625 12.52 -15.31 15.03
CA GLY A 625 12.13 -14.03 15.63
C GLY A 625 10.88 -14.16 16.47
N THR A 626 10.92 -13.78 17.75
CA THR A 626 9.77 -13.75 18.65
C THR A 626 9.34 -12.32 18.94
N HIS A 627 8.03 -12.07 18.87
CA HIS A 627 7.45 -10.77 19.19
C HIS A 627 7.17 -10.61 20.67
N ASN A 628 7.44 -9.41 21.20
CA ASN A 628 6.85 -8.99 22.46
C ASN A 628 5.69 -8.01 22.21
N ARG A 629 4.45 -8.48 22.40
CA ARG A 629 3.22 -7.70 22.16
C ARG A 629 3.05 -6.49 23.08
N ARG A 630 3.68 -6.50 24.27
CA ARG A 630 3.57 -5.39 25.24
C ARG A 630 4.67 -4.35 25.05
N ASP A 631 5.85 -4.79 24.63
CA ASP A 631 7.04 -3.96 24.44
C ASP A 631 7.78 -4.37 23.16
N PRO A 632 7.46 -3.75 22.01
CA PRO A 632 8.04 -4.12 20.71
C PRO A 632 9.57 -4.05 20.63
N ASP A 633 10.21 -3.12 21.36
CA ASP A 633 11.66 -2.92 21.39
C ASP A 633 12.37 -4.14 22.01
N ARG A 634 11.66 -4.83 22.90
CA ARG A 634 12.05 -6.11 23.49
C ARG A 634 11.62 -7.32 22.67
N SER A 635 11.37 -7.19 21.37
CA SER A 635 11.31 -8.35 20.45
C SER A 635 12.72 -8.90 20.23
N TRP A 636 12.87 -10.22 20.05
CA TRP A 636 14.20 -10.84 19.93
C TRP A 636 14.32 -11.87 18.81
N LEU A 637 15.51 -11.98 18.24
CA LEU A 637 15.96 -13.08 17.40
C LEU A 637 16.59 -14.15 18.29
N THR A 638 16.10 -15.38 18.21
CA THR A 638 16.66 -16.55 18.88
C THR A 638 17.72 -17.17 17.99
N PHE A 639 18.95 -17.22 18.49
CA PHE A 639 20.12 -17.83 17.87
C PHE A 639 20.58 -18.99 18.76
N GLY A 640 20.08 -20.20 18.50
CA GLY A 640 20.33 -21.33 19.40
C GLY A 640 19.79 -21.05 20.81
N LYS A 641 20.69 -20.85 21.79
CA LYS A 641 20.34 -20.47 23.17
C LYS A 641 20.34 -18.95 23.41
N ASP A 642 20.95 -18.18 22.52
CA ASP A 642 21.15 -16.74 22.67
C ASP A 642 19.97 -15.94 22.08
N ARG A 643 19.87 -14.67 22.52
CA ARG A 643 18.84 -13.74 22.06
C ARG A 643 19.45 -12.40 21.65
N VAL A 644 19.10 -11.93 20.46
CA VAL A 644 19.45 -10.58 19.97
C VAL A 644 18.18 -9.74 19.91
N TYR A 645 18.10 -8.68 20.72
CA TYR A 645 16.93 -7.81 20.77
C TYR A 645 16.88 -6.84 19.57
N ALA A 646 15.68 -6.41 19.19
CA ALA A 646 15.46 -5.49 18.08
C ALA A 646 16.13 -4.12 18.32
N GLU A 647 16.15 -3.65 19.58
CA GLU A 647 16.89 -2.45 20.00
C GLU A 647 18.40 -2.63 19.80
N ALA A 648 18.97 -3.75 20.27
CA ALA A 648 20.40 -4.04 20.10
C ALA A 648 20.79 -4.10 18.62
N LEU A 649 19.97 -4.73 17.77
CA LEU A 649 20.17 -4.76 16.32
C LEU A 649 20.13 -3.35 15.70
N GLY A 650 19.27 -2.46 16.20
CA GLY A 650 19.16 -1.07 15.74
C GLY A 650 20.35 -0.19 16.10
N ASN A 651 21.13 -0.59 17.10
CA ASN A 651 22.35 0.10 17.54
C ASN A 651 23.64 -0.46 16.89
N MET A 652 23.54 -1.51 16.08
CA MET A 652 24.66 -2.04 15.30
C MET A 652 24.95 -1.17 14.08
N ASP A 653 26.05 -1.43 13.38
CA ASP A 653 26.46 -0.70 12.18
C ASP A 653 26.27 -1.54 10.91
N PHE A 654 25.18 -1.30 10.19
CA PHE A 654 24.90 -1.91 8.87
C PHE A 654 25.27 -0.96 7.71
N SER A 655 26.07 0.09 7.93
CA SER A 655 26.38 1.13 6.94
C SER A 655 27.13 0.64 5.69
N THR A 656 27.69 -0.57 5.71
CA THR A 656 28.32 -1.22 4.55
C THR A 656 27.41 -2.25 3.88
N CYS A 657 26.31 -2.62 4.52
CA CYS A 657 25.43 -3.70 4.09
C CYS A 657 24.35 -3.19 3.12
N GLY A 658 24.53 -3.50 1.83
CA GLY A 658 23.54 -3.21 0.81
C GLY A 658 22.29 -4.08 0.92
N THR A 659 22.41 -5.32 1.43
CA THR A 659 21.28 -6.21 1.69
C THR A 659 21.44 -6.94 3.02
N VAL A 660 20.41 -6.88 3.86
CA VAL A 660 20.28 -7.75 5.04
C VAL A 660 19.13 -8.72 4.81
N VAL A 661 19.35 -10.02 5.04
CA VAL A 661 18.34 -11.06 4.93
C VAL A 661 18.04 -11.58 6.33
N LEU A 662 16.78 -11.55 6.73
CA LEU A 662 16.30 -12.05 8.02
C LEU A 662 15.43 -13.28 7.77
N GLY A 663 15.96 -14.47 8.05
CA GLY A 663 15.24 -15.76 7.96
C GLY A 663 14.22 -15.97 9.08
N ALA A 664 14.35 -15.19 10.16
CA ALA A 664 13.39 -15.09 11.25
C ALA A 664 12.19 -14.23 10.86
N CYS A 665 10.95 -14.64 11.19
CA CYS A 665 9.92 -13.72 11.72
C CYS A 665 8.61 -14.42 12.17
N GLU A 666 8.23 -14.24 13.44
CA GLU A 666 6.81 -14.19 13.86
C GLU A 666 6.31 -12.74 14.09
N SER A 667 7.08 -11.68 13.73
CA SER A 667 6.62 -10.28 13.89
C SER A 667 7.46 -9.19 13.21
N GLY A 668 7.77 -9.35 11.92
CA GLY A 668 8.38 -8.28 11.13
C GLY A 668 7.49 -7.04 10.91
N MET A 669 6.25 -7.06 11.42
CA MET A 669 5.28 -5.98 11.27
C MET A 669 4.68 -5.66 12.63
N THR A 670 5.04 -4.48 13.12
CA THR A 670 4.61 -3.97 14.42
C THR A 670 3.09 -3.88 14.55
N GLN A 671 2.61 -3.98 15.79
CA GLN A 671 1.25 -3.54 16.12
C GLN A 671 1.27 -2.04 16.45
N GLN A 672 0.29 -1.32 15.89
CA GLN A 672 -0.04 0.05 16.25
C GLN A 672 -0.24 0.23 17.77
N ARG A 673 0.39 1.27 18.34
CA ARG A 673 -0.36 2.20 19.20
C ARG A 673 -0.25 3.57 18.54
N GLY A 674 -1.37 4.09 18.01
CA GLY A 674 -1.41 5.41 17.35
C GLY A 674 -0.84 5.44 15.93
N ARG A 675 -0.89 6.63 15.31
CA ARG A 675 -0.33 6.96 13.98
C ARG A 675 1.20 7.10 13.96
N ASP A 676 1.86 6.82 15.09
CA ASP A 676 3.30 6.74 15.23
C ASP A 676 3.80 5.28 15.12
N GLU A 677 4.62 5.03 14.09
CA GLU A 677 5.13 3.70 13.74
C GLU A 677 6.24 3.22 14.70
N LYS A 678 6.06 2.00 15.24
CA LYS A 678 6.94 1.33 16.22
C LYS A 678 7.96 0.37 15.58
N VAL A 679 8.97 0.00 16.38
CA VAL A 679 10.18 -0.80 16.08
C VAL A 679 9.91 -2.25 15.69
N GLY A 680 10.47 -2.67 14.54
CA GLY A 680 10.58 -4.07 14.11
C GLY A 680 11.93 -4.30 13.43
N PHE A 681 12.37 -5.56 13.29
CA PHE A 681 13.73 -5.88 12.83
C PHE A 681 14.11 -5.24 11.48
N VAL A 682 13.14 -5.12 10.55
CA VAL A 682 13.33 -4.40 9.28
C VAL A 682 13.69 -2.93 9.51
N ARG A 683 12.95 -2.24 10.39
CA ARG A 683 13.23 -0.85 10.75
C ARG A 683 14.57 -0.74 11.46
N SER A 684 14.86 -1.61 12.43
CA SER A 684 16.14 -1.63 13.14
C SER A 684 17.32 -1.72 12.17
N ALA A 685 17.28 -2.65 11.21
CA ALA A 685 18.34 -2.80 10.22
C ALA A 685 18.47 -1.58 9.27
N ILE A 686 17.35 -1.01 8.78
CA ILE A 686 17.40 0.18 7.91
C ILE A 686 17.90 1.40 8.69
N THR A 687 17.44 1.62 9.92
CA THR A 687 17.92 2.72 10.79
C THR A 687 19.41 2.57 11.09
N ALA A 688 19.86 1.35 11.35
CA ALA A 688 21.26 0.98 11.57
C ALA A 688 22.15 1.09 10.32
N GLY A 689 21.60 1.44 9.15
CA GLY A 689 22.37 1.77 7.96
C GLY A 689 22.21 0.81 6.78
N ALA A 690 21.41 -0.24 6.87
CA ALA A 690 21.18 -1.14 5.74
C ALA A 690 20.52 -0.41 4.56
N GLY A 691 20.90 -0.77 3.32
CA GLY A 691 20.30 -0.25 2.10
C GLY A 691 18.95 -0.91 1.73
N ALA A 692 18.83 -2.20 2.02
CA ALA A 692 17.62 -3.00 1.82
C ALA A 692 17.58 -4.18 2.79
N VAL A 693 16.37 -4.65 3.10
CA VAL A 693 16.12 -5.81 3.99
C VAL A 693 15.14 -6.77 3.33
N VAL A 694 15.45 -8.06 3.31
CA VAL A 694 14.49 -9.13 2.97
C VAL A 694 14.09 -9.82 4.26
N ALA A 695 12.80 -9.93 4.52
CA ALA A 695 12.27 -10.57 5.70
C ALA A 695 10.97 -11.35 5.40
N ALA A 696 10.73 -12.41 6.16
CA ALA A 696 9.47 -13.15 6.13
C ALA A 696 8.40 -12.47 7.02
N ARG A 697 7.12 -12.60 6.67
CA ARG A 697 5.98 -12.10 7.46
C ARG A 697 5.50 -13.10 8.52
N TRP A 698 5.65 -14.40 8.25
CA TRP A 698 5.39 -15.51 9.16
C TRP A 698 6.47 -16.58 8.94
N LYS A 699 6.57 -17.55 9.87
CA LYS A 699 7.48 -18.68 9.74
C LYS A 699 7.06 -19.55 8.55
N ALA A 700 7.87 -19.59 7.50
CA ALA A 700 7.74 -20.56 6.42
C ALA A 700 8.27 -21.94 6.85
N GLU A 701 7.90 -23.00 6.12
CA GLU A 701 8.53 -24.32 6.26
C GLU A 701 10.04 -24.22 6.01
N ASP A 702 10.86 -24.82 6.88
CA ASP A 702 12.32 -24.63 6.88
C ASP A 702 12.96 -24.99 5.52
N GLN A 703 12.45 -26.03 4.83
CA GLN A 703 12.95 -26.42 3.51
C GLN A 703 12.58 -25.39 2.42
N ALA A 704 11.35 -24.87 2.42
CA ALA A 704 10.91 -23.87 1.46
C ALA A 704 11.63 -22.54 1.68
N ALA A 705 11.81 -22.14 2.95
CA ALA A 705 12.59 -20.96 3.32
C ALA A 705 14.02 -21.04 2.78
N GLN A 706 14.70 -22.18 3.00
CA GLN A 706 16.05 -22.39 2.48
C GLN A 706 16.11 -22.30 0.94
N GLN A 707 15.15 -22.93 0.24
CA GLN A 707 15.09 -22.89 -1.23
C GLN A 707 14.95 -21.46 -1.75
N VAL A 708 14.05 -20.65 -1.15
CA VAL A 708 13.87 -19.24 -1.53
C VAL A 708 15.12 -18.42 -1.26
N LEU A 709 15.72 -18.53 -0.08
CA LEU A 709 16.89 -17.72 0.29
C LEU A 709 18.12 -18.06 -0.55
N ASP A 710 18.38 -19.34 -0.81
CA ASP A 710 19.48 -19.76 -1.67
C ASP A 710 19.24 -19.32 -3.14
N ALA A 711 18.00 -19.43 -3.64
CA ALA A 711 17.65 -18.91 -4.96
C ALA A 711 17.80 -17.39 -5.05
N PHE A 712 17.38 -16.67 -4.01
CA PHE A 712 17.55 -15.22 -3.92
C PHE A 712 19.02 -14.84 -3.98
N ASP A 713 19.85 -15.49 -3.18
CA ASP A 713 21.28 -15.24 -3.12
C ASP A 713 21.99 -15.52 -4.46
N ARG A 714 21.61 -16.60 -5.17
CA ARG A 714 22.13 -16.90 -6.52
C ARG A 714 21.71 -15.82 -7.53
N ASN A 715 20.46 -15.36 -7.45
CA ASN A 715 19.90 -14.39 -8.40
C ASN A 715 20.41 -12.95 -8.15
N LEU A 716 20.75 -12.59 -6.91
CA LEU A 716 21.31 -11.28 -6.54
C LEU A 716 22.62 -10.95 -7.28
N ALA A 717 23.39 -11.95 -7.67
CA ALA A 717 24.61 -11.77 -8.43
C ALA A 717 24.37 -11.18 -9.84
N LYS A 718 23.14 -11.32 -10.37
CA LYS A 718 22.77 -11.04 -11.77
C LYS A 718 21.67 -9.98 -11.88
N LEU A 719 20.72 -9.98 -10.95
CA LEU A 719 19.47 -9.21 -11.00
C LEU A 719 19.41 -8.14 -9.90
N PRO A 720 18.61 -7.07 -10.09
CA PRO A 720 18.20 -6.19 -8.99
C PRO A 720 17.48 -6.97 -7.87
N ARG A 721 17.47 -6.46 -6.64
CA ARG A 721 16.98 -7.18 -5.45
C ARG A 721 15.53 -7.64 -5.58
N ASP A 722 14.63 -6.81 -6.09
CA ASP A 722 13.22 -7.16 -6.25
C ASP A 722 13.01 -8.28 -7.29
N ARG A 723 13.74 -8.21 -8.41
CA ARG A 723 13.74 -9.25 -9.45
C ARG A 723 14.37 -10.54 -8.95
N ALA A 724 15.46 -10.45 -8.19
CA ALA A 724 16.09 -11.61 -7.58
C ALA A 724 15.12 -12.34 -6.65
N LEU A 725 14.35 -11.60 -5.85
CA LEU A 725 13.33 -12.17 -4.99
C LEU A 725 12.17 -12.76 -5.82
N GLN A 726 11.66 -12.04 -6.82
CA GLN A 726 10.62 -12.57 -7.72
C GLN A 726 11.03 -13.90 -8.36
N HIS A 727 12.26 -13.99 -8.88
CA HIS A 727 12.78 -15.21 -9.47
C HIS A 727 12.90 -16.35 -8.45
N ALA A 728 13.36 -16.04 -7.23
CA ALA A 728 13.40 -17.01 -6.14
C ALA A 728 12.00 -17.55 -5.77
N LEU A 729 10.98 -16.70 -5.74
CA LEU A 729 9.61 -17.11 -5.48
C LEU A 729 9.04 -17.99 -6.61
N ARG A 730 9.40 -17.71 -7.87
CA ARG A 730 9.00 -18.55 -9.02
C ARG A 730 9.58 -19.96 -8.97
N GLU A 731 10.77 -20.13 -8.41
CA GLU A 731 11.41 -21.46 -8.26
C GLU A 731 10.65 -22.38 -7.28
N VAL A 732 9.82 -21.82 -6.40
CA VAL A 732 9.02 -22.58 -5.40
C VAL A 732 7.52 -22.38 -5.58
N ALA A 733 7.08 -21.81 -6.71
CA ALA A 733 5.69 -21.43 -6.96
C ALA A 733 4.74 -22.63 -7.16
N ASP A 734 5.27 -23.83 -7.35
CA ASP A 734 4.53 -25.09 -7.35
C ASP A 734 3.99 -25.48 -5.96
N ARG A 735 4.59 -24.92 -4.89
CA ARG A 735 4.13 -25.07 -3.51
C ARG A 735 2.98 -24.12 -3.16
N HIS A 736 2.32 -24.40 -2.04
CA HIS A 736 1.23 -23.55 -1.54
C HIS A 736 1.76 -22.14 -1.16
N PRO A 737 1.01 -21.04 -1.40
CA PRO A 737 1.43 -19.68 -1.03
C PRO A 737 1.85 -19.49 0.42
N ALA A 738 1.40 -20.36 1.32
CA ALA A 738 1.84 -20.42 2.71
C ALA A 738 3.37 -20.51 2.88
N ASP A 739 4.05 -21.15 1.92
CA ASP A 739 5.47 -21.46 1.99
C ASP A 739 6.38 -20.33 1.48
N TRP A 740 5.86 -19.47 0.59
CA TRP A 740 6.68 -18.49 -0.13
C TRP A 740 6.11 -17.07 -0.14
N ALA A 741 4.80 -16.86 0.05
CA ALA A 741 4.20 -15.53 0.03
C ALA A 741 4.57 -14.65 1.24
N CYS A 742 5.21 -15.24 2.25
CA CYS A 742 5.67 -14.53 3.44
C CYS A 742 6.82 -13.56 3.14
N TRP A 743 7.60 -13.79 2.07
CA TRP A 743 8.81 -13.02 1.80
C TRP A 743 8.51 -11.63 1.23
N SER A 744 9.16 -10.62 1.77
CA SER A 744 9.04 -9.24 1.32
C SER A 744 10.39 -8.55 1.31
N LEU A 745 10.67 -7.83 0.23
CA LEU A 745 11.80 -6.91 0.13
C LEU A 745 11.36 -5.54 0.66
N TYR A 746 12.20 -4.92 1.48
CA TYR A 746 12.04 -3.57 2.03
C TYR A 746 13.25 -2.72 1.65
N GLY A 747 13.02 -1.45 1.30
CA GLY A 747 14.07 -0.50 0.95
C GLY A 747 14.40 -0.44 -0.54
N ASP A 748 15.66 -0.19 -0.90
CA ASP A 748 16.06 0.02 -2.29
C ASP A 748 16.00 -1.28 -3.11
N ALA A 749 15.23 -1.26 -4.21
CA ALA A 749 15.08 -2.39 -5.13
C ALA A 749 16.26 -2.57 -6.10
N GLY A 750 17.30 -1.75 -5.99
CA GLY A 750 18.41 -1.66 -6.94
C GLY A 750 19.35 -2.87 -6.96
N VAL A 751 20.49 -2.70 -7.61
CA VAL A 751 21.51 -3.74 -7.81
C VAL A 751 22.43 -3.83 -6.58
N GLN A 752 22.72 -5.06 -6.14
CA GLN A 752 23.62 -5.36 -5.02
C GLN A 752 25.10 -5.34 -5.40
N THR A 753 25.49 -5.63 -6.64
CA THR A 753 26.88 -5.89 -7.02
C THR A 753 27.58 -4.67 -7.64
N LYS A 754 28.92 -4.57 -7.53
CA LYS A 754 29.71 -3.53 -8.22
C LYS A 754 29.90 -3.81 -9.72
N ALA A 755 29.64 -5.04 -10.17
CA ALA A 755 29.83 -5.43 -11.57
C ALA A 755 28.93 -4.61 -12.50
N GLY A 756 29.47 -4.14 -13.63
CA GLY A 756 28.73 -3.39 -14.65
C GLY A 756 27.63 -4.22 -15.36
N PRO A 757 26.76 -3.59 -16.17
CA PRO A 757 25.58 -4.24 -16.77
C PRO A 757 25.89 -5.48 -17.60
N LEU A 758 26.91 -5.43 -18.46
CA LEU A 758 27.32 -6.58 -19.27
C LEU A 758 27.92 -7.71 -18.43
N ARG A 759 28.78 -7.38 -17.45
CA ARG A 759 29.39 -8.37 -16.56
C ARG A 759 28.35 -9.11 -15.71
N ARG A 760 27.34 -8.41 -15.18
CA ARG A 760 26.21 -9.05 -14.46
C ARG A 760 25.45 -10.04 -15.35
N ARG A 761 25.27 -9.69 -16.63
CA ARG A 761 24.56 -10.53 -17.62
C ARG A 761 25.35 -11.78 -18.05
N LEU A 762 26.68 -11.77 -17.92
CA LEU A 762 27.56 -12.88 -18.32
C LEU A 762 27.90 -13.86 -17.18
N ARG A 763 27.52 -13.58 -15.92
CA ARG A 763 27.76 -14.47 -14.77
C ARG A 763 26.95 -15.78 -14.93
N LYS A 764 27.63 -16.93 -15.05
CA LYS A 764 27.01 -18.26 -14.90
C LYS A 764 26.87 -18.58 -13.41
N ASN A 765 25.68 -18.98 -12.97
CA ASN A 765 25.38 -19.46 -11.60
C ASN A 765 25.91 -18.64 -10.42
N GLY A 766 26.06 -17.32 -10.57
CA GLY A 766 26.58 -16.47 -9.50
C GLY A 766 28.09 -16.53 -9.32
N GLU A 767 28.80 -17.28 -10.17
CA GLU A 767 30.25 -17.23 -10.22
C GLU A 767 30.69 -15.85 -10.73
N PRO A 768 31.59 -15.17 -9.99
CA PRO A 768 32.30 -14.04 -10.55
C PRO A 768 32.97 -14.49 -11.84
N VAL A 769 32.88 -13.69 -12.91
CA VAL A 769 33.89 -13.77 -13.96
C VAL A 769 35.22 -13.50 -13.25
N PRO A 770 36.17 -14.46 -13.18
CA PRO A 770 37.30 -14.36 -12.25
C PRO A 770 38.08 -13.06 -12.45
N LEU A 771 38.22 -12.28 -11.38
CA LEU A 771 39.04 -11.05 -11.36
C LEU A 771 40.12 -11.07 -10.29
N GLU A 772 40.37 -12.21 -9.65
CA GLU A 772 41.50 -12.36 -8.74
C GLU A 772 42.38 -13.51 -9.17
N THR A 773 43.47 -13.20 -9.87
CA THR A 773 44.65 -14.05 -9.88
C THR A 773 45.89 -13.14 -9.86
N ARG A 774 46.90 -13.51 -9.07
CA ARG A 774 48.27 -13.07 -9.35
C ARG A 774 48.54 -13.36 -10.84
N PRO A 775 49.18 -12.44 -11.60
CA PRO A 775 49.35 -12.67 -13.03
C PRO A 775 50.00 -14.03 -13.25
N LYS A 776 49.42 -14.85 -14.13
CA LYS A 776 49.94 -16.17 -14.45
C LYS A 776 50.78 -16.10 -15.71
N VAL A 777 52.04 -16.51 -15.61
CA VAL A 777 53.00 -16.48 -16.70
C VAL A 777 53.39 -17.91 -17.03
N PHE A 778 53.32 -18.28 -18.30
CA PHE A 778 53.89 -19.53 -18.78
C PHE A 778 55.30 -19.27 -19.29
N LEU A 779 56.32 -19.88 -18.68
CA LEU A 779 57.71 -19.78 -19.12
C LEU A 779 58.04 -20.98 -20.01
N SER A 780 58.34 -20.76 -21.28
CA SER A 780 58.83 -21.79 -22.21
C SER A 780 60.33 -21.61 -22.45
N PHE A 781 61.08 -22.69 -22.34
CA PHE A 781 62.55 -22.70 -22.40
C PHE A 781 63.09 -24.04 -22.90
N ALA A 782 64.32 -24.07 -23.42
CA ALA A 782 65.01 -25.31 -23.71
C ALA A 782 65.48 -25.96 -22.40
N GLY A 783 65.47 -27.30 -22.28
CA GLY A 783 65.80 -27.97 -21.02
C GLY A 783 67.17 -27.60 -20.42
N LYS A 784 68.16 -27.25 -21.26
CA LYS A 784 69.49 -26.75 -20.84
C LYS A 784 69.45 -25.34 -20.23
N ASP A 785 68.41 -24.56 -20.51
CA ASP A 785 68.21 -23.20 -20.03
C ASP A 785 67.38 -23.15 -18.73
N ARG A 786 67.04 -24.30 -18.15
CA ARG A 786 66.30 -24.43 -16.88
C ARG A 786 66.84 -23.53 -15.76
N PRO A 787 68.17 -23.40 -15.53
CA PRO A 787 68.67 -22.50 -14.49
C PRO A 787 68.23 -21.04 -14.68
N HIS A 788 68.23 -20.55 -15.92
CA HIS A 788 67.78 -19.19 -16.24
C HIS A 788 66.26 -19.03 -16.08
N ALA A 789 65.50 -20.08 -16.41
CA ALA A 789 64.04 -20.10 -16.26
C ALA A 789 63.62 -20.12 -14.77
N GLU A 790 64.32 -20.89 -13.94
CA GLU A 790 64.11 -20.92 -12.48
C GLU A 790 64.50 -19.59 -11.82
N GLN A 791 65.59 -18.96 -12.27
CA GLN A 791 65.96 -17.60 -11.85
C GLN A 791 64.83 -16.60 -12.16
N LEU A 792 64.35 -16.59 -13.41
CA LEU A 792 63.28 -15.68 -13.82
C LEU A 792 61.98 -15.96 -13.03
N ARG A 793 61.63 -17.23 -12.77
CA ARG A 793 60.49 -17.58 -11.92
C ARG A 793 60.64 -17.00 -10.51
N ALA A 794 61.78 -17.19 -9.87
CA ALA A 794 62.00 -16.68 -8.51
C ALA A 794 61.89 -15.14 -8.46
N GLU A 795 62.44 -14.46 -9.46
CA GLU A 795 62.33 -13.00 -9.58
C GLU A 795 60.89 -12.51 -9.83
N LEU A 796 60.10 -13.26 -10.60
CA LEU A 796 58.69 -13.00 -10.85
C LEU A 796 57.81 -13.27 -9.62
N GLU A 797 58.03 -14.38 -8.93
CA GLU A 797 57.32 -14.76 -7.70
C GLU A 797 57.56 -13.76 -6.57
N ALA A 798 58.80 -13.28 -6.41
CA ALA A 798 59.14 -12.21 -5.47
C ALA A 798 58.39 -10.88 -5.76
N ARG A 799 57.90 -10.70 -6.99
CA ARG A 799 57.13 -9.54 -7.45
C ARG A 799 55.62 -9.81 -7.53
N ASN A 800 55.13 -10.87 -6.86
CA ASN A 800 53.74 -11.31 -6.81
C ASN A 800 53.16 -11.78 -8.18
N VAL A 801 53.99 -12.38 -9.02
CA VAL A 801 53.61 -12.99 -10.30
C VAL A 801 53.80 -14.50 -10.22
N ASN A 802 52.77 -15.28 -10.54
CA ASN A 802 52.88 -16.73 -10.58
C ASN A 802 53.46 -17.16 -11.92
N ALA A 803 54.61 -17.84 -11.93
CA ALA A 803 55.24 -18.32 -13.16
C ALA A 803 55.32 -19.86 -13.19
N TYR A 804 54.86 -20.45 -14.30
CA TYR A 804 54.76 -21.88 -14.55
C TYR A 804 55.95 -22.35 -15.42
N LEU A 805 56.63 -23.44 -15.02
CA LEU A 805 57.88 -23.96 -15.65
C LEU A 805 57.81 -25.41 -16.19
N ASP A 806 56.82 -26.23 -15.79
CA ASP A 806 56.60 -27.66 -16.16
C ASP A 806 57.76 -28.67 -15.85
N GLU A 807 57.65 -29.98 -15.55
CA GLU A 807 56.64 -31.07 -15.57
C GLU A 807 56.24 -31.64 -14.17
N HIS A 808 56.67 -31.02 -13.05
CA HIS A 808 56.61 -31.67 -11.71
C HIS A 808 55.30 -31.48 -10.92
N GLU A 809 54.29 -30.78 -11.48
CA GLU A 809 52.99 -30.55 -10.82
C GLU A 809 51.87 -31.48 -11.33
N ILE A 810 52.19 -32.44 -12.19
CA ILE A 810 51.22 -33.36 -12.81
C ILE A 810 51.12 -34.64 -11.97
N ALA A 811 49.92 -34.94 -11.47
CA ALA A 811 49.67 -36.17 -10.72
C ALA A 811 49.89 -37.43 -11.60
N PRO A 812 50.40 -38.55 -11.04
CA PRO A 812 50.59 -39.79 -11.79
C PRO A 812 49.30 -40.24 -12.48
N GLY A 813 49.33 -40.42 -13.80
CA GLY A 813 48.19 -40.88 -14.62
C GLY A 813 47.41 -39.79 -15.38
N ALA A 814 47.75 -38.51 -15.23
CA ALA A 814 47.15 -37.42 -16.00
C ALA A 814 47.79 -37.26 -17.41
N ASN A 815 46.99 -36.82 -18.39
CA ASN A 815 47.44 -36.58 -19.76
C ASN A 815 48.28 -35.29 -19.83
N VAL A 816 49.59 -35.45 -19.97
CA VAL A 816 50.58 -34.36 -20.00
C VAL A 816 50.27 -33.31 -21.07
N VAL A 817 49.82 -33.73 -22.26
CA VAL A 817 49.50 -32.83 -23.37
C VAL A 817 48.26 -31.98 -23.09
N ALA A 818 47.24 -32.56 -22.42
CA ALA A 818 46.05 -31.82 -22.02
C ALA A 818 46.36 -30.80 -20.92
N SER A 819 47.16 -31.19 -19.93
CA SER A 819 47.58 -30.30 -18.83
C SER A 819 48.39 -29.10 -19.32
N LEU A 820 49.28 -29.31 -20.29
CA LEU A 820 50.08 -28.24 -20.90
C LEU A 820 49.20 -27.24 -21.67
N SER A 821 48.24 -27.76 -22.44
CA SER A 821 47.26 -26.94 -23.16
C SER A 821 46.38 -26.13 -22.22
N ASP A 822 45.98 -26.69 -21.07
CA ASP A 822 45.19 -26.00 -20.04
C ASP A 822 46.00 -24.91 -19.30
N ALA A 823 47.28 -25.19 -19.00
CA ALA A 823 48.20 -24.21 -18.41
C ALA A 823 48.48 -23.04 -19.36
N LEU A 824 48.64 -23.32 -20.65
CA LEU A 824 48.76 -22.31 -21.70
C LEU A 824 47.45 -21.52 -21.88
N ALA A 825 46.30 -22.18 -21.80
CA ALA A 825 45.00 -21.55 -21.96
C ALA A 825 44.67 -20.57 -20.82
N THR A 826 45.08 -20.91 -19.60
CA THR A 826 44.78 -20.15 -18.36
C THR A 826 45.83 -19.13 -17.96
N SER A 827 46.97 -19.07 -18.66
CA SER A 827 48.01 -18.07 -18.45
C SER A 827 47.64 -16.70 -19.05
N ASP A 828 48.01 -15.63 -18.35
CA ASP A 828 47.84 -14.25 -18.80
C ASP A 828 48.87 -13.89 -19.87
N TYR A 829 50.10 -14.38 -19.71
CA TYR A 829 51.23 -14.13 -20.60
C TYR A 829 52.05 -15.41 -20.85
N TYR A 830 52.71 -15.46 -22.00
CA TYR A 830 53.67 -16.49 -22.39
C TYR A 830 55.03 -15.83 -22.61
N VAL A 831 56.07 -16.35 -21.97
CA VAL A 831 57.44 -15.84 -22.09
C VAL A 831 58.30 -16.96 -22.66
N LEU A 832 58.85 -16.71 -23.84
CA LEU A 832 59.77 -17.60 -24.52
C LEU A 832 61.21 -17.19 -24.21
N LEU A 833 61.97 -18.09 -23.58
CA LEU A 833 63.40 -17.97 -23.38
C LEU A 833 64.12 -18.52 -24.64
N TRP A 834 64.80 -17.64 -25.35
CA TRP A 834 65.47 -17.93 -26.61
C TRP A 834 66.99 -18.01 -26.44
N SER A 835 67.57 -19.14 -26.86
CA SER A 835 69.00 -19.40 -26.88
C SER A 835 69.40 -20.27 -28.08
N ALA A 836 70.69 -20.50 -28.29
CA ALA A 836 71.22 -21.50 -29.22
C ALA A 836 70.72 -22.93 -28.95
N ASN A 837 70.21 -23.21 -27.75
CA ASN A 837 69.63 -24.51 -27.39
C ASN A 837 68.17 -24.66 -27.87
N THR A 838 67.48 -23.57 -28.20
CA THR A 838 66.04 -23.55 -28.54
C THR A 838 65.70 -24.16 -29.91
N PRO A 839 66.44 -23.87 -31.02
CA PRO A 839 66.12 -24.39 -32.36
C PRO A 839 66.26 -25.91 -32.51
N SER A 840 67.07 -26.56 -31.66
CA SER A 840 67.38 -27.98 -31.74
C SER A 840 66.28 -28.93 -31.21
N ARG A 841 65.16 -28.38 -30.71
CA ARG A 841 64.02 -29.15 -30.19
C ARG A 841 62.87 -29.23 -31.20
N GLU A 842 62.43 -30.45 -31.49
CA GLU A 842 61.23 -30.74 -32.30
C GLU A 842 59.95 -30.10 -31.71
N TRP A 843 59.84 -30.05 -30.38
CA TRP A 843 58.61 -29.66 -29.67
C TRP A 843 58.45 -28.14 -29.40
N VAL A 844 59.56 -27.39 -29.27
CA VAL A 844 59.49 -25.94 -28.91
C VAL A 844 58.88 -25.13 -30.06
N THR A 845 59.11 -25.56 -31.30
CA THR A 845 58.52 -24.92 -32.48
C THR A 845 57.00 -24.99 -32.47
N GLU A 846 56.42 -26.11 -32.05
CA GLU A 846 54.96 -26.26 -31.93
C GLU A 846 54.39 -25.41 -30.78
N GLU A 847 55.07 -25.33 -29.65
CA GLU A 847 54.62 -24.57 -28.48
C GLU A 847 54.60 -23.05 -28.70
N TRP A 848 55.68 -22.45 -29.19
CA TRP A 848 55.67 -21.00 -29.43
C TRP A 848 54.80 -20.65 -30.65
N THR A 849 54.63 -21.56 -31.62
CA THR A 849 53.69 -21.38 -32.73
C THR A 849 52.24 -21.44 -32.24
N ALA A 850 51.93 -22.30 -31.27
CA ALA A 850 50.62 -22.33 -30.61
C ALA A 850 50.37 -21.06 -29.78
N ALA A 851 51.37 -20.59 -29.02
CA ALA A 851 51.30 -19.31 -28.31
C ALA A 851 51.16 -18.11 -29.27
N PHE A 852 51.85 -18.13 -30.40
CA PHE A 852 51.73 -17.13 -31.47
C PHE A 852 50.34 -17.16 -32.11
N THR A 853 49.80 -18.35 -32.37
CA THR A 853 48.44 -18.54 -32.88
C THR A 853 47.38 -18.08 -31.88
N LEU A 854 47.57 -18.38 -30.59
CA LEU A 854 46.72 -17.88 -29.50
C LEU A 854 46.82 -16.36 -29.37
N GLN A 855 48.00 -15.77 -29.56
CA GLN A 855 48.15 -14.32 -29.60
C GLN A 855 47.33 -13.69 -30.74
N LEU A 856 47.41 -14.27 -31.94
CA LEU A 856 46.67 -13.83 -33.12
C LEU A 856 45.16 -14.01 -32.93
N THR A 857 44.75 -15.12 -32.32
CA THR A 857 43.33 -15.46 -32.06
C THR A 857 42.74 -14.59 -30.96
N ARG A 858 43.48 -14.35 -29.87
CA ARG A 858 43.05 -13.57 -28.69
C ARG A 858 43.29 -12.07 -28.81
N LYS A 859 43.93 -11.60 -29.90
CA LYS A 859 44.23 -10.19 -30.20
C LYS A 859 44.81 -9.39 -29.02
N ARG A 860 45.67 -10.00 -28.22
CA ARG A 860 46.33 -9.38 -27.04
C ARG A 860 47.85 -9.52 -27.13
N ALA A 861 48.63 -8.71 -26.41
CA ALA A 861 50.07 -8.94 -26.26
C ALA A 861 50.29 -10.16 -25.33
N PHE A 862 50.48 -11.34 -25.94
CA PHE A 862 50.51 -12.61 -25.22
C PHE A 862 51.91 -13.24 -25.16
N LEU A 863 52.70 -13.18 -26.25
CA LEU A 863 54.03 -13.80 -26.33
C LEU A 863 55.15 -12.74 -26.20
N PHE A 864 55.96 -12.86 -25.15
CA PHE A 864 57.18 -12.10 -24.91
C PHE A 864 58.41 -12.98 -25.20
N ILE A 865 59.49 -12.35 -25.67
CA ILE A 865 60.75 -13.03 -25.99
C ILE A 865 61.83 -12.51 -25.07
N VAL A 866 62.43 -13.40 -24.29
CA VAL A 866 63.62 -13.13 -23.46
C VAL A 866 64.82 -13.79 -24.13
N ARG A 867 65.81 -13.02 -24.57
CA ARG A 867 67.05 -13.58 -25.16
C ARG A 867 68.05 -13.92 -24.06
N LEU A 868 68.64 -15.09 -24.19
CA LEU A 868 69.70 -15.60 -23.31
C LEU A 868 71.09 -15.50 -23.95
N ASP A 869 71.16 -15.54 -25.28
CA ASP A 869 72.39 -15.41 -26.06
C ASP A 869 72.15 -14.73 -27.43
N GLU A 870 73.19 -14.70 -28.25
CA GLU A 870 73.17 -14.04 -29.56
C GLU A 870 72.57 -14.88 -30.70
N GLU A 871 71.88 -16.00 -30.41
CA GLU A 871 71.25 -16.82 -31.44
C GLU A 871 70.18 -16.01 -32.22
N PRO A 872 70.17 -16.06 -33.56
CA PRO A 872 69.17 -15.38 -34.38
C PRO A 872 67.76 -15.95 -34.17
N LEU A 873 66.77 -15.05 -34.10
CA LEU A 873 65.36 -15.43 -34.01
C LEU A 873 64.82 -15.93 -35.36
N PRO A 874 63.82 -16.85 -35.37
CA PRO A 874 63.16 -17.29 -36.59
C PRO A 874 62.48 -16.11 -37.31
N PRO A 875 62.29 -16.18 -38.64
CA PRO A 875 61.68 -15.08 -39.42
C PRO A 875 60.34 -14.56 -38.89
N LEU A 876 59.53 -15.42 -38.27
CA LEU A 876 58.23 -15.05 -37.66
C LEU A 876 58.36 -14.27 -36.35
N LEU A 877 59.50 -14.37 -35.66
CA LEU A 877 59.79 -13.70 -34.40
C LEU A 877 60.79 -12.55 -34.56
N ALA A 878 61.55 -12.50 -35.65
CA ALA A 878 62.55 -11.47 -35.95
C ALA A 878 62.07 -10.00 -35.85
N PRO A 879 60.81 -9.63 -36.22
CA PRO A 879 60.33 -8.25 -36.11
C PRO A 879 60.03 -7.81 -34.67
N ARG A 880 60.09 -8.72 -33.68
CA ARG A 880 59.66 -8.44 -32.30
C ARG A 880 60.79 -7.86 -31.47
N LYS A 881 60.44 -6.87 -30.64
CA LYS A 881 61.34 -6.34 -29.59
C LYS A 881 61.53 -7.42 -28.52
N HIS A 882 62.77 -7.80 -28.27
CA HIS A 882 63.15 -8.78 -27.24
C HIS A 882 63.61 -8.08 -25.96
N ILE A 883 63.66 -8.85 -24.89
CA ILE A 883 64.10 -8.42 -23.56
C ILE A 883 65.33 -9.23 -23.15
N ASP A 884 66.34 -8.59 -22.57
CA ASP A 884 67.48 -9.30 -21.99
C ASP A 884 67.11 -9.88 -20.62
N LEU A 885 67.63 -11.06 -20.29
CA LEU A 885 67.28 -11.77 -19.04
C LEU A 885 67.44 -10.90 -17.80
N VAL A 886 68.51 -10.10 -17.72
CA VAL A 886 68.83 -9.23 -16.58
C VAL A 886 67.72 -8.21 -16.29
N GLU A 887 67.04 -7.71 -17.33
CA GLU A 887 65.96 -6.73 -17.20
C GLU A 887 64.57 -7.38 -17.32
N ALA A 888 64.49 -8.70 -17.52
CA ALA A 888 63.26 -9.40 -17.88
C ALA A 888 62.18 -9.24 -16.81
N ALA A 889 62.47 -9.55 -15.55
CA ALA A 889 61.48 -9.46 -14.49
C ALA A 889 60.91 -8.04 -14.32
N ASP A 890 61.76 -7.01 -14.34
CA ASP A 890 61.33 -5.62 -14.12
C ASP A 890 60.59 -5.04 -15.34
N ARG A 891 61.03 -5.35 -16.56
CA ARG A 891 60.33 -4.93 -17.78
C ARG A 891 58.99 -5.63 -17.97
N LEU A 892 58.93 -6.92 -17.66
CA LEU A 892 57.69 -7.68 -17.69
C LEU A 892 56.71 -7.14 -16.64
N VAL A 893 57.14 -6.98 -15.39
CA VAL A 893 56.29 -6.46 -14.31
C VAL A 893 55.87 -5.02 -14.53
N SER A 894 56.71 -4.15 -15.08
CA SER A 894 56.33 -2.76 -15.42
C SER A 894 55.28 -2.71 -16.53
N THR A 895 55.44 -3.51 -17.58
CA THR A 895 54.45 -3.67 -18.65
C THR A 895 53.11 -4.15 -18.07
N TRP A 896 53.13 -5.17 -17.21
CA TRP A 896 51.92 -5.71 -16.59
C TRP A 896 51.27 -4.76 -15.57
N ARG A 897 52.06 -3.96 -14.84
CA ARG A 897 51.54 -2.93 -13.93
C ARG A 897 50.88 -1.78 -14.69
N ALA A 898 51.43 -1.41 -15.85
CA ALA A 898 50.80 -0.44 -16.75
C ALA A 898 49.44 -0.96 -17.25
N ASP A 899 49.37 -2.22 -17.68
CA ASP A 899 48.12 -2.87 -18.10
C ASP A 899 47.10 -3.01 -16.94
N ARG A 900 47.56 -3.16 -15.69
CA ARG A 900 46.69 -3.33 -14.50
C ARG A 900 46.16 -2.03 -13.89
N LYS A 901 46.76 -0.86 -14.17
CA LYS A 901 46.24 0.44 -13.68
C LYS A 901 44.84 0.78 -14.22
N SER A 902 44.36 0.08 -15.23
CA SER A 902 43.13 0.40 -15.93
C SER A 902 41.83 -0.12 -15.27
N GLU A 903 41.89 -0.95 -14.22
CA GLU A 903 40.74 -1.64 -13.58
C GLU A 903 39.91 -2.57 -14.51
N LEU A 904 40.13 -2.52 -15.83
CA LEU A 904 39.52 -3.33 -16.88
C LEU A 904 40.65 -4.00 -17.71
N PRO A 905 40.39 -5.16 -18.36
CA PRO A 905 41.38 -5.80 -19.24
C PRO A 905 41.83 -4.85 -20.35
N VAL A 906 43.14 -4.70 -20.51
CA VAL A 906 43.78 -3.83 -21.51
C VAL A 906 44.10 -4.62 -22.77
N PHE A 907 43.67 -4.08 -23.91
CA PHE A 907 43.87 -4.65 -25.24
C PHE A 907 44.64 -3.64 -26.11
N PRO A 908 45.41 -4.11 -27.11
CA PRO A 908 45.93 -3.21 -28.14
C PRO A 908 44.78 -2.58 -28.93
N GLN A 909 45.01 -1.42 -29.54
CA GLN A 909 44.08 -0.88 -30.52
C GLN A 909 43.86 -1.87 -31.69
N PRO A 910 42.61 -2.10 -32.13
CA PRO A 910 42.27 -2.99 -33.25
C PRO A 910 42.97 -2.65 -34.56
N VAL A 911 43.15 -1.36 -34.85
CA VAL A 911 43.85 -0.89 -36.05
C VAL A 911 45.27 -0.50 -35.67
N PRO A 912 46.31 -1.12 -36.25
CA PRO A 912 47.69 -0.72 -36.02
C PRO A 912 47.90 0.77 -36.38
N PRO A 913 48.71 1.50 -35.59
CA PRO A 913 48.95 2.91 -35.88
C PRO A 913 49.68 3.05 -37.21
N GLN A 914 49.26 4.00 -38.04
CA GLN A 914 50.04 4.48 -39.18
C GLN A 914 50.61 5.85 -38.80
N PRO A 915 51.81 5.92 -38.22
CA PRO A 915 52.34 7.17 -37.70
C PRO A 915 52.71 8.12 -38.84
N GLY A 916 52.03 9.26 -38.90
CA GLY A 916 52.41 10.41 -39.73
C GLY A 916 53.29 11.43 -39.00
N GLY A 917 53.77 11.11 -37.79
CA GLY A 917 54.52 12.02 -36.90
C GLY A 917 54.72 11.43 -35.49
N PRO A 918 55.27 12.20 -34.53
CA PRO A 918 55.44 11.75 -33.14
C PRO A 918 54.09 11.51 -32.45
N THR A 919 53.95 10.33 -31.83
CA THR A 919 52.72 9.88 -31.16
C THR A 919 52.95 9.50 -29.70
N VAL A 920 51.93 9.68 -28.86
CA VAL A 920 51.87 9.24 -27.46
C VAL A 920 50.81 8.15 -27.29
N ALA A 921 51.06 7.18 -26.40
CA ALA A 921 50.10 6.14 -26.06
C ALA A 921 49.15 6.64 -24.96
N ILE A 922 47.85 6.47 -25.15
CA ILE A 922 46.82 6.75 -24.15
C ILE A 922 45.96 5.51 -23.92
N SER A 923 45.49 5.32 -22.70
CA SER A 923 44.54 4.28 -22.31
C SER A 923 43.12 4.80 -22.48
N VAL A 924 42.36 4.21 -23.40
CA VAL A 924 40.94 4.51 -23.61
C VAL A 924 40.10 3.46 -22.90
N ARG A 925 39.48 3.85 -21.79
CA ARG A 925 38.72 2.95 -20.92
C ARG A 925 37.23 3.07 -21.20
N SER A 926 36.58 1.94 -21.51
CA SER A 926 35.13 1.88 -21.68
C SER A 926 34.49 1.07 -20.56
N HIS A 927 33.76 1.75 -19.67
CA HIS A 927 32.97 1.09 -18.62
C HIS A 927 31.78 0.32 -19.21
N ASP A 928 31.25 0.79 -20.34
CA ASP A 928 30.13 0.17 -21.04
C ASP A 928 30.54 -1.17 -21.68
N LEU A 929 31.70 -1.21 -22.35
CA LEU A 929 32.25 -2.42 -22.97
C LEU A 929 33.03 -3.29 -21.97
N GLY A 930 33.45 -2.73 -20.84
CA GLY A 930 34.17 -3.44 -19.78
C GLY A 930 35.63 -3.78 -20.13
N VAL A 931 36.23 -2.99 -21.04
CA VAL A 931 37.58 -3.15 -21.60
C VAL A 931 38.30 -1.81 -21.67
N THR A 932 39.62 -1.87 -21.83
CA THR A 932 40.46 -0.71 -22.12
C THR A 932 41.30 -0.98 -23.36
N HIS A 933 41.45 0.00 -24.23
CA HIS A 933 42.37 -0.09 -25.37
C HIS A 933 43.50 0.91 -25.26
N VAL A 934 44.73 0.49 -25.56
CA VAL A 934 45.86 1.42 -25.73
C VAL A 934 45.80 2.00 -27.14
N VAL A 935 45.56 3.31 -27.22
CA VAL A 935 45.42 4.07 -28.46
C VAL A 935 46.62 5.01 -28.64
N MET A 936 47.25 4.98 -29.80
CA MET A 936 48.31 5.92 -30.19
C MET A 936 47.70 7.19 -30.77
N THR A 937 48.07 8.34 -30.22
CA THR A 937 47.55 9.65 -30.62
C THR A 937 48.67 10.64 -30.91
N PRO A 938 48.49 11.67 -31.75
CA PRO A 938 49.51 12.70 -31.99
C PRO A 938 49.91 13.47 -30.72
N LEU A 939 51.14 13.99 -30.66
CA LEU A 939 51.65 14.72 -29.48
C LEU A 939 50.91 16.06 -29.20
N HIS A 940 50.35 16.69 -30.24
CA HIS A 940 49.52 17.88 -30.13
C HIS A 940 48.06 17.49 -30.42
N LEU A 941 47.17 17.73 -29.46
CA LEU A 941 45.80 17.24 -29.51
C LEU A 941 44.82 18.41 -29.49
N THR A 942 44.05 18.57 -30.57
CA THR A 942 42.70 19.16 -30.47
C THR A 942 41.70 18.09 -30.08
N GLY A 943 40.56 18.48 -29.50
CA GLY A 943 39.48 17.55 -29.15
C GLY A 943 39.01 16.70 -30.34
N ALA A 944 38.87 17.32 -31.50
CA ALA A 944 38.51 16.67 -32.76
C ALA A 944 39.58 15.67 -33.26
N GLU A 945 40.87 15.95 -33.06
CA GLU A 945 41.94 15.01 -33.43
C GLU A 945 41.98 13.81 -32.49
N LEU A 946 41.75 14.02 -31.19
CA LEU A 946 41.65 12.95 -30.20
C LEU A 946 40.46 12.03 -30.52
N TYR A 947 39.28 12.61 -30.78
CA TYR A 947 38.10 11.84 -31.19
C TYR A 947 38.37 11.01 -32.44
N ARG A 948 38.92 11.61 -33.50
CA ARG A 948 39.27 10.89 -34.74
C ARG A 948 40.27 9.77 -34.49
N ALA A 949 41.28 10.01 -33.66
CA ALA A 949 42.30 9.01 -33.36
C ALA A 949 41.70 7.82 -32.60
N VAL A 950 40.91 8.06 -31.55
CA VAL A 950 40.22 7.02 -30.78
C VAL A 950 39.23 6.26 -31.64
N PHE A 951 38.38 6.98 -32.38
CA PHE A 951 37.36 6.41 -33.26
C PHE A 951 37.97 5.50 -34.33
N LYS A 952 39.03 5.96 -34.99
CA LYS A 952 39.74 5.20 -36.02
C LYS A 952 40.50 4.01 -35.43
N ALA A 953 41.22 4.21 -34.33
CA ALA A 953 42.04 3.18 -33.70
C ALA A 953 41.18 2.01 -33.17
N MET A 954 40.02 2.33 -32.59
CA MET A 954 39.08 1.36 -32.03
C MET A 954 38.04 0.84 -33.03
N GLN A 955 38.02 1.32 -34.28
CA GLN A 955 36.97 0.99 -35.26
C GLN A 955 35.57 1.07 -34.64
N LEU A 956 35.27 2.21 -34.01
CA LEU A 956 33.98 2.39 -33.37
C LEU A 956 32.87 2.40 -34.44
N PRO A 957 31.87 1.51 -34.38
CA PRO A 957 30.79 1.48 -35.37
C PRO A 957 29.89 2.72 -35.19
N THR A 958 29.45 3.37 -36.27
CA THR A 958 28.35 4.35 -36.16
C THR A 958 26.98 3.68 -36.23
N GLU A 959 26.90 2.51 -36.86
CA GLU A 959 25.67 1.76 -37.08
C GLU A 959 25.96 0.26 -37.21
N GLN A 960 25.06 -0.58 -36.69
CA GLN A 960 25.05 -2.02 -36.91
C GLN A 960 23.64 -2.46 -37.28
N ALA A 961 23.46 -2.97 -38.49
CA ALA A 961 22.17 -3.43 -39.00
C ALA A 961 22.18 -4.92 -39.35
N THR A 962 20.98 -5.47 -39.55
CA THR A 962 20.70 -6.81 -40.11
C THR A 962 19.66 -6.69 -41.23
N PHE A 963 19.56 -7.73 -42.09
CA PHE A 963 18.59 -7.82 -43.19
C PHE A 963 18.49 -6.57 -44.07
N ASN A 964 19.48 -6.38 -44.95
CA ASN A 964 19.55 -5.29 -45.95
C ASN A 964 19.44 -3.85 -45.39
N GLY A 965 19.82 -3.63 -44.12
CA GLY A 965 19.84 -2.29 -43.51
C GLY A 965 18.50 -1.84 -42.89
N THR A 966 17.55 -2.76 -42.75
CA THR A 966 16.18 -2.43 -42.36
C THR A 966 16.01 -2.31 -40.83
N ILE A 967 16.77 -3.08 -40.07
CA ILE A 967 16.72 -3.13 -38.60
C ILE A 967 18.14 -3.02 -38.06
N GLY A 968 18.37 -2.14 -37.09
CA GLY A 968 19.70 -1.97 -36.52
C GLY A 968 19.79 -1.05 -35.30
N MET A 969 21.03 -0.72 -34.97
CA MET A 969 21.40 0.19 -33.89
C MET A 969 22.35 1.25 -34.41
N ARG A 970 22.19 2.50 -33.96
CA ARG A 970 23.14 3.60 -34.13
C ARG A 970 23.89 3.84 -32.83
N PHE A 971 25.14 4.22 -32.95
CA PHE A 971 26.03 4.47 -31.83
C PHE A 971 26.60 5.87 -31.89
N SER A 972 26.65 6.54 -30.74
CA SER A 972 27.38 7.79 -30.57
C SER A 972 28.29 7.71 -29.34
N TYR A 973 29.35 8.50 -29.32
CA TYR A 973 30.44 8.37 -28.35
C TYR A 973 30.72 9.69 -27.66
N GLU A 974 30.99 9.63 -26.36
CA GLU A 974 31.42 10.77 -25.56
C GLU A 974 32.73 10.44 -24.83
N LEU A 975 33.77 11.28 -24.98
CA LEU A 975 35.05 11.16 -24.29
C LEU A 975 35.10 12.04 -23.04
N PHE A 976 35.72 11.51 -21.99
CA PHE A 976 35.85 12.17 -20.70
C PHE A 976 37.28 12.07 -20.16
N GLN A 977 37.70 13.09 -19.40
CA GLN A 977 38.89 13.04 -18.55
C GLN A 977 38.53 13.60 -17.17
N GLN A 978 38.82 12.83 -16.11
CA GLN A 978 38.47 13.19 -14.73
C GLN A 978 37.00 13.65 -14.58
N ASP A 979 36.07 12.88 -15.17
CA ASP A 979 34.63 13.14 -15.20
C ASP A 979 34.19 14.44 -15.92
N LYS A 980 35.09 15.12 -16.64
CA LYS A 980 34.74 16.27 -17.49
C LYS A 980 34.69 15.86 -18.96
N PRO A 981 33.66 16.26 -19.73
CA PRO A 981 33.57 15.93 -21.14
C PRO A 981 34.66 16.67 -21.92
N ILE A 982 35.28 15.96 -22.86
CA ILE A 982 36.22 16.54 -23.83
C ILE A 982 35.38 16.98 -25.05
N PRO A 983 35.37 18.28 -25.41
CA PRO A 983 34.66 18.76 -26.60
C PRO A 983 35.20 18.11 -27.88
N ASP A 984 34.31 17.71 -28.79
CA ASP A 984 34.68 17.28 -30.15
C ASP A 984 34.84 18.51 -31.08
N ASP A 985 35.78 19.39 -30.75
CA ASP A 985 36.05 20.63 -31.50
C ASP A 985 37.55 20.92 -31.63
N GLN A 986 37.90 22.10 -32.17
CA GLN A 986 39.30 22.50 -32.40
C GLN A 986 40.01 23.02 -31.13
N SER A 987 39.41 22.88 -29.95
CA SER A 987 40.04 23.29 -28.69
C SER A 987 41.21 22.38 -28.34
N THR A 988 42.33 22.97 -27.90
CA THR A 988 43.50 22.23 -27.42
C THR A 988 43.15 21.42 -26.17
N VAL A 989 43.52 20.14 -26.16
CA VAL A 989 43.32 19.22 -25.04
C VAL A 989 44.67 18.97 -24.36
N GLU A 990 44.80 19.41 -23.11
CA GLU A 990 45.89 18.99 -22.24
C GLU A 990 45.51 17.71 -21.50
N LEU A 991 46.12 16.59 -21.88
CA LEU A 991 45.90 15.33 -21.17
C LEU A 991 46.65 15.36 -19.83
N VAL A 992 45.93 15.63 -18.75
CA VAL A 992 46.47 15.61 -17.37
C VAL A 992 46.89 14.19 -16.95
N SER A 993 46.31 13.16 -17.57
CA SER A 993 46.69 11.75 -17.40
C SER A 993 46.58 10.99 -18.73
N ASP A 994 47.39 9.94 -18.90
CA ASP A 994 47.34 9.00 -20.03
C ASP A 994 46.05 8.14 -20.07
N LEU A 995 44.98 8.53 -19.37
CA LEU A 995 43.71 7.81 -19.27
C LEU A 995 42.57 8.70 -19.75
N VAL A 996 41.76 8.16 -20.66
CA VAL A 996 40.56 8.79 -21.23
C VAL A 996 39.41 7.79 -21.11
N ASP A 997 38.28 8.22 -20.59
CA ASP A 997 37.07 7.40 -20.51
C ASP A 997 36.19 7.61 -21.74
N ILE A 998 35.56 6.54 -22.25
CA ILE A 998 34.60 6.60 -23.36
C ILE A 998 33.25 6.01 -22.95
N ALA A 999 32.18 6.78 -23.18
CA ALA A 999 30.80 6.36 -23.03
C ALA A 999 30.16 6.06 -24.38
N VAL A 1000 29.38 4.99 -24.46
CA VAL A 1000 28.67 4.56 -25.68
C VAL A 1000 27.17 4.81 -25.50
N ARG A 1001 26.58 5.63 -26.37
CA ARG A 1001 25.13 5.80 -26.47
C ARG A 1001 24.60 4.94 -27.62
N VAL A 1002 23.45 4.32 -27.42
CA VAL A 1002 22.83 3.39 -28.37
C VAL A 1002 21.40 3.83 -28.67
N GLU A 1003 21.03 3.88 -29.94
CA GLU A 1003 19.69 4.15 -30.43
C GLU A 1003 19.27 3.02 -31.39
N SER A 1004 18.06 2.48 -31.30
CA SER A 1004 17.59 1.40 -32.18
C SER A 1004 16.76 1.97 -33.34
N PHE A 1005 16.75 1.29 -34.50
CA PHE A 1005 15.86 1.62 -35.63
C PHE A 1005 15.32 0.35 -36.32
N GLY A 1006 14.16 0.44 -36.97
CA GLY A 1006 13.48 -0.67 -37.66
C GLY A 1006 12.66 -0.23 -38.90
N PRO A 1007 12.10 -1.17 -39.69
CA PRO A 1007 11.29 -0.87 -40.86
C PRO A 1007 10.04 -0.09 -40.49
N ARG A 1008 9.58 0.75 -41.42
CA ARG A 1008 8.20 1.24 -41.42
C ARG A 1008 7.29 0.13 -41.98
N GLY A 1009 6.54 -0.58 -41.13
CA GLY A 1009 5.56 -1.59 -41.54
C GLY A 1009 5.60 -2.90 -40.73
N PRO A 1010 4.65 -3.84 -40.99
CA PRO A 1010 4.59 -5.11 -40.29
C PRO A 1010 5.72 -6.06 -40.71
N TYR A 1011 6.46 -6.57 -39.73
CA TYR A 1011 7.45 -7.64 -39.92
C TYR A 1011 7.30 -8.66 -38.79
N ASN A 1012 6.88 -9.87 -39.14
CA ASN A 1012 6.32 -10.87 -38.23
C ASN A 1012 5.04 -10.35 -37.51
N ASN A 1013 4.49 -11.06 -36.51
CA ASN A 1013 3.25 -10.69 -35.78
C ASN A 1013 3.28 -9.32 -35.04
N LYS A 1014 4.16 -8.39 -35.41
CA LYS A 1014 4.28 -7.05 -34.82
C LYS A 1014 4.41 -5.97 -35.91
N GLU A 1015 3.60 -4.91 -35.77
CA GLU A 1015 3.66 -3.68 -36.58
C GLU A 1015 4.65 -2.69 -35.97
N PHE A 1016 5.60 -2.19 -36.77
CA PHE A 1016 6.44 -1.04 -36.43
C PHE A 1016 5.91 0.20 -37.16
N ARG A 1017 5.34 1.16 -36.43
CA ARG A 1017 4.75 2.42 -36.97
C ARG A 1017 5.57 3.65 -36.56
N PRO A 1018 5.47 4.79 -37.29
CA PRO A 1018 6.39 5.92 -37.17
C PRO A 1018 6.08 6.90 -36.02
N ASP A 1019 5.15 6.58 -35.12
CA ASP A 1019 4.80 7.47 -34.01
C ASP A 1019 5.76 7.25 -32.83
N GLU A 1020 6.32 8.35 -32.31
CA GLU A 1020 7.30 8.43 -31.21
C GLU A 1020 6.89 7.72 -29.90
N ASP A 1021 5.65 7.24 -29.79
CA ASP A 1021 5.06 6.70 -28.56
C ASP A 1021 5.08 5.16 -28.43
N LEU A 1022 5.50 4.41 -29.46
CA LEU A 1022 5.56 2.94 -29.42
C LEU A 1022 6.81 2.36 -30.08
N ASP A 1023 7.99 2.78 -29.60
CA ASP A 1023 9.23 2.06 -29.89
C ASP A 1023 9.25 0.77 -29.04
N GLU A 1024 8.59 -0.29 -29.54
CA GLU A 1024 8.90 -1.67 -29.15
C GLU A 1024 10.27 -2.02 -29.73
N GLY A 1025 11.33 -1.41 -29.18
CA GLY A 1025 12.70 -1.68 -29.61
C GLY A 1025 13.00 -3.18 -29.66
N LEU A 1026 14.05 -3.52 -30.40
CA LEU A 1026 14.58 -4.86 -30.63
C LEU A 1026 14.48 -5.77 -29.40
N ASP A 1027 14.13 -7.05 -29.57
CA ASP A 1027 14.09 -7.98 -28.44
C ASP A 1027 15.50 -8.18 -27.82
N VAL A 1028 15.56 -8.70 -26.58
CA VAL A 1028 16.82 -8.78 -25.82
C VAL A 1028 17.88 -9.64 -26.53
N ASP A 1029 17.48 -10.66 -27.28
CA ASP A 1029 18.40 -11.55 -27.99
C ASP A 1029 18.88 -10.95 -29.31
N GLN A 1030 18.02 -10.22 -30.03
CA GLN A 1030 18.37 -9.43 -31.21
C GLN A 1030 19.28 -8.25 -30.86
N GLN A 1031 18.98 -7.54 -29.78
CA GLN A 1031 19.86 -6.50 -29.23
C GLN A 1031 21.22 -7.07 -28.85
N ARG A 1032 21.24 -8.24 -28.20
CA ARG A 1032 22.47 -8.96 -27.85
C ARG A 1032 23.25 -9.33 -29.12
N MET A 1033 22.59 -9.86 -30.14
CA MET A 1033 23.23 -10.24 -31.39
C MET A 1033 23.84 -9.03 -32.10
N LEU A 1034 23.10 -7.91 -32.19
CA LEU A 1034 23.56 -6.67 -32.83
C LEU A 1034 24.69 -5.99 -32.05
N LEU A 1035 24.60 -5.90 -30.72
CA LEU A 1035 25.69 -5.35 -29.90
C LEU A 1035 26.96 -6.21 -29.95
N VAL A 1036 26.79 -7.54 -29.91
CA VAL A 1036 27.93 -8.45 -30.09
C VAL A 1036 28.49 -8.28 -31.49
N ALA A 1037 27.68 -8.27 -32.54
CA ALA A 1037 28.16 -8.06 -33.91
C ALA A 1037 28.92 -6.72 -34.05
N ALA A 1038 28.42 -5.64 -33.45
CA ALA A 1038 28.99 -4.30 -33.52
C ALA A 1038 30.33 -4.17 -32.80
N PHE A 1039 30.50 -4.81 -31.63
CA PHE A 1039 31.66 -4.58 -30.76
C PHE A 1039 32.53 -5.81 -30.50
N ARG A 1040 32.24 -6.96 -31.13
CA ARG A 1040 33.00 -8.21 -30.92
C ARG A 1040 34.50 -8.06 -31.20
N HIS A 1041 34.90 -7.15 -32.07
CA HIS A 1041 36.32 -6.90 -32.34
C HIS A 1041 37.05 -6.14 -31.23
N LEU A 1042 36.32 -5.47 -30.33
CA LEU A 1042 36.83 -4.78 -29.14
C LEU A 1042 36.77 -5.62 -27.87
N LEU A 1043 36.16 -6.80 -27.95
CA LEU A 1043 35.97 -7.71 -26.83
C LEU A 1043 36.89 -8.93 -27.03
N PRO A 1044 37.33 -9.59 -25.95
CA PRO A 1044 38.18 -10.78 -26.01
C PRO A 1044 37.55 -11.98 -26.73
#